data_AF-A0A1M5FDJ7-F1
#
_entry.id   AF-A0A1M5FDJ7-F1
#
_cell.length_a   1.000
_cell.length_b   1.000
_cell.length_c   1.000
_cell.angle_alpha   90.00
_cell.angle_beta   90.00
_cell.angle_gamma   90.00
#
_symmetry.space_group_name_H-M   'P 1'
#
loop_
_entity.id
_entity.type
_entity.pdbx_description
1 polymer ?
#
loop_
_entity_poly.entity_id
_entity_poly.type
_entity_poly.pdbx_seq_one_letter_code
_entity_poly.pdbx_strand_id
1 'polypeptide(L)'
;MAVNSIPSTHTAEKQPDLSSGSVSNTLSLSLLQLAAVNLGGDSIAVTHFALDEDVNTVDLTFDSKYFTGINIVNRAYIVLERKNGENWERVQTINGHETGLNTGVIDVSLLGTNVVGNGIVDGAIFTIYNLPEGEYRVGFAPNGTLAIGTTSTVHVRATDYFDITPPVTPENLAVSADGTQLTGQGEPGASVTVKDEAGNTLGTGVVGDNGNFTVPLAPAQKNGETLDVTQKDAAGNASPVAQVDAGDTTAPAVPKGLAVSPNGTQLTGQGEPGASVTVKDDAGNTLGTGVVGDNGNFTVPLAPAQKNGETLDVTQKDAAGNTSPVAQVDAGDTTAPVVPKGLAVSPNGTQLTGQGEPGASVTVKDDAGNTLGTGVVGDNGNFTVPLAPAQKNGETLDVTQKDAAGNTSPVAQVDAGDSTAPAAPKNLAVSPNGTQLTGQGEPGASVAVKDAAGNTLGTGVVDDAGNFKANLSPVQKNGEKLNVTQKDVAGNTSPVAQVDAGDSTAPLAPRNLAVSPDGTQLTGQGEPGAGVTVKDDAGNTLGTGTVGGNGNFTINLSPVQKNGETLDVTQKDAAGNTSPVAQVDAGDSTAPAALKNLKVSEDGSQLTGEGEPGANVTITDDAGKTLGTGVVDDEGNFKANLSPVQRNGETLNVTQKDAAGNTSPVVQVEAGDSTAPVAPRNLAVSEDGSQLTGEGEPGADVTVKDDAGNTLGTGTVNDDGSFQVPLEPAQINGETLSVTQQDAADNTSPVVTVDAPLGIGSNSDFVEYLYQSILVRASEPDGHAYWTGTLDSGELTRAELVDTFLNSVEAKEVVEPVARLYYALLDREPEDAGLRYWAAEIRAGNLTLEEVSHHFVYSAEYDGTFGIDVSDEQFLNWVYQAAFARGPGEDDGRSSWLEALENGASRAEVLLGISESVEHVALTAEAIEILLLSGVPGFNGGSAALGNPLLLAPASNDLLDGLFLDDAHEGVYGDVPLEDGDVLDASETEIVGVDAQDADGLIA
;
A
#
# COMPACT_ATOMS: atom_id res chain seq x y z
N MET A 1 138.29 133.16 -67.35
CA MET A 1 138.78 133.31 -65.96
C MET A 1 137.90 132.45 -65.07
N ALA A 2 138.45 131.88 -64.00
CA ALA A 2 137.64 131.21 -63.00
C ALA A 2 137.20 132.19 -61.91
N VAL A 3 135.92 132.16 -61.55
CA VAL A 3 135.45 132.45 -60.20
C VAL A 3 134.52 131.30 -59.85
N ASN A 4 134.68 130.73 -58.65
CA ASN A 4 133.98 129.50 -58.27
C ASN A 4 132.48 129.76 -58.07
N SER A 5 131.64 128.83 -58.49
CA SER A 5 130.36 128.62 -57.80
C SER A 5 130.68 128.19 -56.36
N ILE A 6 130.26 129.01 -55.41
CA ILE A 6 130.51 128.79 -53.98
C ILE A 6 129.69 127.58 -53.50
N PRO A 7 130.24 126.67 -52.69
CA PRO A 7 129.51 125.48 -52.26
C PRO A 7 128.36 125.84 -51.33
N SER A 8 127.12 125.60 -51.77
CA SER A 8 125.96 125.54 -50.88
C SER A 8 126.01 124.22 -50.10
N THR A 9 126.16 124.32 -48.78
CA THR A 9 126.16 123.14 -47.88
C THR A 9 124.74 122.63 -47.67
N HIS A 10 124.27 121.76 -48.58
CA HIS A 10 123.01 121.04 -48.40
C HIS A 10 123.19 119.83 -47.48
N THR A 11 122.84 119.99 -46.21
CA THR A 11 122.43 118.87 -45.36
C THR A 11 120.93 118.68 -45.49
N ALA A 12 120.50 117.57 -46.09
CA ALA A 12 119.13 117.07 -46.01
C ALA A 12 119.12 115.89 -45.03
N GLU A 13 118.11 115.84 -44.16
CA GLU A 13 118.06 114.92 -43.02
C GLU A 13 117.19 113.68 -43.30
N LYS A 14 117.12 112.78 -42.33
CA LYS A 14 116.52 111.44 -42.38
C LYS A 14 115.03 111.44 -42.75
N GLN A 15 114.61 110.58 -43.69
CA GLN A 15 113.19 110.29 -43.94
C GLN A 15 112.50 109.70 -42.68
N PRO A 16 111.36 110.25 -42.23
CA PRO A 16 110.55 109.69 -41.14
C PRO A 16 109.44 108.73 -41.59
N ASP A 17 108.75 108.16 -40.60
CA ASP A 17 107.60 107.25 -40.72
C ASP A 17 106.29 108.02 -41.09
N LEU A 18 105.37 107.36 -41.80
CA LEU A 18 104.15 107.97 -42.39
C LEU A 18 102.88 107.43 -41.73
N SER A 19 102.62 107.86 -40.49
CA SER A 19 101.37 107.55 -39.78
C SER A 19 100.76 108.70 -38.95
N SER A 20 101.31 109.93 -39.05
CA SER A 20 100.68 111.13 -38.46
C SER A 20 101.02 112.46 -39.16
N GLY A 21 99.99 113.11 -39.71
CA GLY A 21 99.85 114.55 -39.97
C GLY A 21 101.05 115.42 -40.38
N SER A 22 101.06 115.86 -41.64
CA SER A 22 101.84 116.98 -42.22
C SER A 22 103.38 116.84 -42.27
N VAL A 23 103.95 116.87 -43.49
CA VAL A 23 105.40 116.77 -43.73
C VAL A 23 106.00 118.13 -44.10
N SER A 24 106.57 118.82 -43.11
CA SER A 24 107.23 120.13 -43.29
C SER A 24 108.73 119.98 -43.59
N ASN A 25 109.10 119.86 -44.87
CA ASN A 25 110.49 120.13 -45.30
C ASN A 25 110.78 121.64 -45.28
N THR A 26 112.04 122.05 -45.11
CA THR A 26 112.46 123.46 -45.16
C THR A 26 113.90 123.55 -45.64
N LEU A 27 114.12 124.17 -46.81
CA LEU A 27 115.44 124.53 -47.33
C LEU A 27 115.78 125.97 -46.96
N SER A 28 117.06 126.24 -46.69
CA SER A 28 117.61 127.60 -46.50
C SER A 28 118.91 127.72 -47.31
N LEU A 29 119.03 128.74 -48.17
CA LEU A 29 120.26 129.02 -48.93
C LEU A 29 120.86 130.39 -48.56
N SER A 30 122.19 130.44 -48.46
CA SER A 30 122.98 131.65 -48.22
C SER A 30 123.84 131.97 -49.44
N LEU A 31 123.75 133.20 -49.97
CA LEU A 31 124.55 133.66 -51.12
C LEU A 31 125.69 134.58 -50.67
N LEU A 32 126.92 134.29 -51.11
CA LEU A 32 128.06 135.19 -50.96
C LEU A 32 128.58 135.66 -52.33
N GLN A 33 128.94 136.95 -52.37
CA GLN A 33 129.89 137.64 -53.26
C GLN A 33 129.96 137.29 -54.77
N LEU A 34 129.66 138.31 -55.58
CA LEU A 34 130.44 138.57 -56.80
C LEU A 34 130.71 140.08 -56.95
N ALA A 35 131.83 140.46 -57.56
CA ALA A 35 132.16 141.85 -57.82
C ALA A 35 131.60 142.31 -59.19
N ALA A 36 130.61 143.19 -59.13
CA ALA A 36 130.30 144.22 -60.13
C ALA A 36 130.19 143.82 -61.64
N VAL A 37 128.95 143.51 -62.06
CA VAL A 37 128.36 143.80 -63.40
C VAL A 37 128.92 143.00 -64.60
N ASN A 38 128.16 142.49 -65.59
CA ASN A 38 126.74 142.64 -65.98
C ASN A 38 126.12 141.24 -66.24
N LEU A 39 124.82 141.06 -66.03
CA LEU A 39 124.09 139.84 -66.42
C LEU A 39 122.97 140.18 -67.41
N GLY A 40 122.95 139.49 -68.54
CA GLY A 40 121.92 139.67 -69.57
C GLY A 40 120.90 138.53 -69.55
N GLY A 41 119.62 138.87 -69.35
CA GLY A 41 118.46 138.03 -69.71
C GLY A 41 118.14 136.84 -68.80
N ASP A 42 119.12 135.99 -68.50
CA ASP A 42 118.87 134.65 -67.98
C ASP A 42 118.62 134.60 -66.46
N SER A 43 117.65 133.78 -66.06
CA SER A 43 117.24 133.61 -64.67
C SER A 43 118.17 132.69 -63.88
N ILE A 44 118.59 133.11 -62.69
CA ILE A 44 119.35 132.27 -61.77
C ILE A 44 118.36 131.42 -60.96
N ALA A 45 118.37 130.10 -61.17
CA ALA A 45 117.59 129.14 -60.39
C ALA A 45 118.16 129.01 -58.97
N VAL A 46 117.29 128.91 -57.96
CA VAL A 46 117.69 128.89 -56.53
C VAL A 46 117.16 127.64 -55.80
N THR A 47 116.09 127.00 -56.26
CA THR A 47 115.56 125.75 -55.66
C THR A 47 114.70 124.96 -56.64
N HIS A 48 114.71 123.63 -56.51
CA HIS A 48 113.83 122.67 -57.18
C HIS A 48 113.01 121.90 -56.12
N PHE A 49 111.80 121.49 -56.45
CA PHE A 49 110.96 120.61 -55.62
C PHE A 49 110.01 119.75 -56.49
N ALA A 50 109.36 118.75 -55.90
CA ALA A 50 108.33 117.93 -56.54
C ALA A 50 107.05 117.93 -55.68
N LEU A 51 105.91 117.61 -56.31
CA LEU A 51 104.61 117.40 -55.68
C LEU A 51 104.05 116.06 -56.20
N ASP A 52 103.63 115.17 -55.31
CA ASP A 52 103.39 113.76 -55.67
C ASP A 52 101.89 113.37 -55.79
N GLU A 53 100.95 114.20 -55.32
CA GLU A 53 99.49 114.00 -55.47
C GLU A 53 98.72 115.33 -55.69
N ASP A 54 97.48 115.23 -56.19
CA ASP A 54 96.84 116.27 -57.01
C ASP A 54 95.90 117.27 -56.27
N VAL A 55 96.16 117.56 -54.98
CA VAL A 55 95.71 118.82 -54.32
C VAL A 55 96.81 119.33 -53.38
N ASN A 56 97.68 120.21 -53.87
CA ASN A 56 98.80 120.75 -53.07
C ASN A 56 98.84 122.29 -53.01
N THR A 57 99.16 122.81 -51.82
CA THR A 57 99.49 124.23 -51.54
C THR A 57 100.98 124.40 -51.28
N VAL A 58 101.57 125.46 -51.82
CA VAL A 58 102.99 125.80 -51.64
C VAL A 58 103.15 127.23 -51.17
N ASP A 59 103.80 127.42 -50.01
CA ASP A 59 104.19 128.74 -49.50
C ASP A 59 105.64 129.07 -49.85
N LEU A 60 105.88 130.27 -50.39
CA LEU A 60 107.19 130.84 -50.65
C LEU A 60 107.43 132.05 -49.73
N THR A 61 108.44 132.00 -48.86
CA THR A 61 108.75 133.06 -47.89
C THR A 61 110.14 133.66 -48.11
N PHE A 62 110.20 135.00 -48.19
CA PHE A 62 111.42 135.78 -48.41
C PHE A 62 111.76 136.65 -47.19
N ASP A 63 112.98 136.50 -46.67
CA ASP A 63 113.54 137.25 -45.55
C ASP A 63 114.89 137.89 -45.95
N SER A 64 115.00 139.21 -45.81
CA SER A 64 116.18 139.99 -46.21
C SER A 64 116.68 140.86 -45.07
N LYS A 65 117.87 140.55 -44.55
CA LYS A 65 118.44 141.24 -43.39
C LYS A 65 119.71 142.00 -43.76
N TYR A 66 119.60 143.34 -43.64
CA TYR A 66 120.61 144.38 -43.90
C TYR A 66 120.97 144.64 -45.38
N PHE A 67 120.33 145.64 -45.97
CA PHE A 67 120.88 146.40 -47.10
C PHE A 67 121.70 147.58 -46.55
N THR A 68 123.01 147.62 -46.79
CA THR A 68 123.87 148.74 -46.35
C THR A 68 124.68 149.34 -47.50
N GLY A 69 124.47 150.63 -47.73
CA GLY A 69 124.96 151.38 -48.89
C GLY A 69 123.81 152.22 -49.43
N ILE A 70 123.95 153.55 -49.47
CA ILE A 70 122.82 154.46 -49.70
C ILE A 70 122.13 154.15 -51.03
N ASN A 71 120.81 154.00 -50.94
CA ASN A 71 119.86 153.40 -51.89
C ASN A 71 119.96 153.85 -53.37
N ILE A 72 119.37 153.17 -54.37
CA ILE A 72 118.96 151.77 -54.70
C ILE A 72 117.89 151.90 -55.80
N VAL A 73 117.95 151.09 -56.86
CA VAL A 73 117.10 151.14 -58.06
C VAL A 73 116.99 149.73 -58.66
N ASN A 74 115.83 149.18 -59.05
CA ASN A 74 114.43 149.57 -58.76
C ASN A 74 113.42 148.39 -58.82
N ARG A 75 113.74 147.31 -59.54
CA ARG A 75 112.85 146.13 -59.74
C ARG A 75 113.64 144.82 -59.86
N ALA A 76 113.03 143.74 -59.40
CA ALA A 76 113.47 142.36 -59.64
C ALA A 76 112.25 141.45 -59.79
N TYR A 77 112.39 140.36 -60.54
CA TYR A 77 111.31 139.43 -60.84
C TYR A 77 111.57 138.03 -60.27
N ILE A 78 110.52 137.41 -59.74
CA ILE A 78 110.49 135.98 -59.37
C ILE A 78 109.85 135.22 -60.53
N VAL A 79 110.40 134.04 -60.85
CA VAL A 79 109.92 133.16 -61.92
C VAL A 79 109.72 131.74 -61.36
N LEU A 80 108.53 131.17 -61.60
CA LEU A 80 108.20 129.76 -61.35
C LEU A 80 108.14 129.01 -62.69
N GLU A 81 108.82 127.87 -62.76
CA GLU A 81 108.89 127.03 -63.96
C GLU A 81 108.58 125.57 -63.61
N ARG A 82 107.71 124.91 -64.38
CA ARG A 82 107.43 123.47 -64.27
C ARG A 82 108.28 122.72 -65.28
N LYS A 83 108.70 121.51 -64.93
CA LYS A 83 109.44 120.63 -65.84
C LYS A 83 108.48 119.98 -66.85
N ASN A 84 108.83 120.02 -68.12
CA ASN A 84 108.08 119.39 -69.21
C ASN A 84 109.06 118.64 -70.12
N GLY A 85 109.19 117.32 -69.88
CA GLY A 85 110.28 116.53 -70.43
C GLY A 85 111.65 116.94 -69.85
N GLU A 86 112.62 117.22 -70.70
CA GLU A 86 113.94 117.75 -70.29
C GLU A 86 113.96 119.28 -70.12
N ASN A 87 112.94 119.99 -70.62
CA ASN A 87 112.88 121.44 -70.60
C ASN A 87 112.14 121.97 -69.36
N TRP A 88 112.43 123.21 -69.00
CA TRP A 88 111.72 123.96 -67.95
C TRP A 88 110.91 125.08 -68.59
N GLU A 89 109.61 125.09 -68.35
CA GLU A 89 108.66 126.01 -68.95
C GLU A 89 108.00 126.90 -67.89
N ARG A 90 107.93 128.21 -68.15
CA ARG A 90 107.28 129.17 -67.26
C ARG A 90 105.79 128.86 -67.15
N VAL A 91 105.28 128.85 -65.91
CA VAL A 91 103.86 128.62 -65.64
C VAL A 91 103.07 129.88 -66.02
N GLN A 92 102.66 129.97 -67.30
CA GLN A 92 102.11 131.20 -67.88
C GLN A 92 100.60 131.43 -67.64
N THR A 93 99.86 130.43 -67.14
CA THR A 93 98.41 130.55 -66.91
C THR A 93 98.04 130.05 -65.52
N ILE A 94 97.70 130.99 -64.63
CA ILE A 94 97.10 130.72 -63.33
C ILE A 94 95.77 131.47 -63.30
N ASN A 95 94.65 130.74 -63.34
CA ASN A 95 93.31 131.32 -63.27
C ASN A 95 92.91 131.53 -61.81
N GLY A 96 92.30 132.67 -61.46
CA GLY A 96 91.40 132.68 -60.29
C GLY A 96 91.32 133.92 -59.40
N HIS A 97 92.15 134.97 -59.55
CA HIS A 97 91.81 136.26 -58.96
C HIS A 97 92.39 137.46 -59.71
N GLU A 98 91.55 138.47 -59.96
CA GLU A 98 91.89 139.61 -60.83
C GLU A 98 92.55 140.77 -60.08
N THR A 99 93.84 140.99 -60.33
CA THR A 99 94.40 142.34 -60.59
C THR A 99 95.44 142.20 -61.70
N GLY A 100 95.22 142.86 -62.84
CA GLY A 100 95.78 142.39 -64.12
C GLY A 100 97.25 142.69 -64.39
N LEU A 101 98.08 141.63 -64.48
CA LEU A 101 99.33 141.56 -65.25
C LEU A 101 99.49 140.17 -65.89
N ASN A 102 98.97 140.00 -67.12
CA ASN A 102 99.07 138.73 -67.86
C ASN A 102 100.46 138.53 -68.50
N THR A 103 101.48 138.26 -67.67
CA THR A 103 102.87 138.01 -68.11
C THR A 103 103.58 136.86 -67.41
N GLY A 104 102.94 136.19 -66.42
CA GLY A 104 103.58 135.14 -65.62
C GLY A 104 104.78 135.63 -64.80
N VAL A 105 104.78 136.92 -64.43
CA VAL A 105 105.88 137.62 -63.75
C VAL A 105 105.30 138.48 -62.62
N ILE A 106 105.74 138.22 -61.39
CA ILE A 106 105.38 139.04 -60.22
C ILE A 106 106.33 140.24 -60.17
N ASP A 107 105.78 141.45 -60.32
CA ASP A 107 106.51 142.72 -60.45
C ASP A 107 106.69 143.41 -59.08
N VAL A 108 107.90 143.33 -58.51
CA VAL A 108 108.20 143.86 -57.16
C VAL A 108 108.98 145.18 -57.27
N SER A 109 108.42 146.25 -56.70
CA SER A 109 108.98 147.61 -56.72
C SER A 109 109.40 148.06 -55.32
N LEU A 110 110.62 148.59 -55.16
CA LEU A 110 111.26 148.84 -53.87
C LEU A 110 111.56 150.34 -53.63
N LEU A 111 110.53 151.16 -53.42
CA LEU A 111 110.70 152.60 -53.13
C LEU A 111 109.74 153.15 -52.06
N GLY A 112 110.31 153.91 -51.12
CA GLY A 112 109.61 154.66 -50.07
C GLY A 112 110.12 154.31 -48.67
N THR A 113 110.69 155.22 -47.86
CA THR A 113 111.00 156.65 -48.04
C THR A 113 112.27 157.04 -47.28
N ASN A 114 112.90 158.18 -47.62
CA ASN A 114 114.12 158.68 -46.97
C ASN A 114 114.01 158.82 -45.43
N VAL A 115 114.80 158.03 -44.70
CA VAL A 115 115.28 158.33 -43.35
C VAL A 115 116.76 158.00 -43.27
N VAL A 116 117.58 158.86 -42.67
CA VAL A 116 119.02 158.64 -42.49
C VAL A 116 119.25 157.84 -41.21
N GLY A 117 119.12 156.52 -41.29
CA GLY A 117 119.33 155.58 -40.17
C GLY A 117 118.92 154.16 -40.55
N ASN A 118 119.48 153.15 -39.87
CA ASN A 118 119.23 151.74 -40.19
C ASN A 118 117.75 151.36 -40.02
N GLY A 119 117.18 150.73 -41.04
CA GLY A 119 115.86 150.09 -41.03
C GLY A 119 115.90 148.76 -41.79
N ILE A 120 115.04 147.81 -41.41
CA ILE A 120 114.98 146.45 -41.96
C ILE A 120 113.60 146.26 -42.62
N VAL A 121 113.52 145.42 -43.66
CA VAL A 121 112.27 144.96 -44.28
C VAL A 121 112.24 143.44 -44.22
N ASP A 122 111.15 142.88 -43.68
CA ASP A 122 111.02 141.46 -43.30
C ASP A 122 109.64 140.93 -43.75
N GLY A 123 109.52 139.62 -43.99
CA GLY A 123 108.24 138.91 -44.02
C GLY A 123 107.37 138.97 -45.29
N ALA A 124 107.94 138.88 -46.49
CA ALA A 124 107.13 138.73 -47.72
C ALA A 124 106.81 137.24 -47.99
N ILE A 125 105.52 136.85 -47.88
CA ILE A 125 105.02 135.49 -48.14
C ILE A 125 104.12 135.49 -49.38
N PHE A 126 104.29 134.49 -50.24
CA PHE A 126 103.46 134.25 -51.42
C PHE A 126 102.98 132.79 -51.43
N THR A 127 101.67 132.57 -51.27
CA THR A 127 101.03 131.25 -51.33
C THR A 127 100.54 130.96 -52.74
N ILE A 128 100.78 129.74 -53.24
CA ILE A 128 100.24 129.24 -54.51
C ILE A 128 99.40 128.00 -54.22
N TYR A 129 98.16 127.99 -54.74
CA TYR A 129 97.18 126.93 -54.57
C TYR A 129 97.07 126.08 -55.84
N ASN A 130 96.72 124.80 -55.67
CA ASN A 130 96.33 123.88 -56.75
C ASN A 130 97.38 123.75 -57.86
N LEU A 131 98.65 123.55 -57.50
CA LEU A 131 99.68 123.09 -58.43
C LEU A 131 99.49 121.58 -58.69
N PRO A 132 99.36 121.13 -59.95
CA PRO A 132 99.29 119.71 -60.27
C PRO A 132 100.61 118.97 -59.98
N GLU A 133 100.55 117.63 -59.90
CA GLU A 133 101.69 116.71 -59.73
C GLU A 133 102.93 117.07 -60.59
N GLY A 134 104.15 116.89 -60.05
CA GLY A 134 105.41 116.92 -60.82
C GLY A 134 106.50 117.87 -60.30
N GLU A 135 107.59 117.99 -61.06
CA GLU A 135 108.76 118.81 -60.70
C GLU A 135 108.60 120.30 -61.06
N TYR A 136 108.97 121.17 -60.11
CA TYR A 136 108.94 122.63 -60.21
C TYR A 136 110.27 123.26 -59.76
N ARG A 137 110.58 124.47 -60.25
CA ARG A 137 111.72 125.28 -59.79
C ARG A 137 111.39 126.76 -59.68
N VAL A 138 112.07 127.44 -58.76
CA VAL A 138 111.97 128.90 -58.55
C VAL A 138 113.33 129.56 -58.76
N GLY A 139 113.32 130.71 -59.46
CA GLY A 139 114.50 131.51 -59.74
C GLY A 139 114.23 133.01 -59.74
N PHE A 140 115.30 133.80 -59.71
CA PHE A 140 115.28 135.26 -59.79
C PHE A 140 115.83 135.78 -61.12
N ALA A 141 115.21 136.85 -61.63
CA ALA A 141 115.68 137.59 -62.80
C ALA A 141 115.81 139.09 -62.45
N PRO A 142 117.03 139.62 -62.24
CA PRO A 142 117.26 141.05 -62.01
C PRO A 142 117.22 141.84 -63.32
N ASN A 143 116.62 143.04 -63.31
CA ASN A 143 116.59 143.94 -64.47
C ASN A 143 117.39 145.22 -64.20
N GLY A 144 118.71 145.09 -64.05
CA GLY A 144 119.60 146.22 -63.82
C GLY A 144 120.96 145.86 -63.24
N THR A 145 121.81 146.87 -63.14
CA THR A 145 123.13 146.79 -62.50
C THR A 145 123.00 146.99 -60.99
N LEU A 146 123.25 145.95 -60.20
CA LEU A 146 123.20 145.98 -58.73
C LEU A 146 124.57 145.60 -58.12
N ALA A 147 125.02 146.36 -57.12
CA ALA A 147 126.29 146.14 -56.44
C ALA A 147 126.23 146.59 -54.97
N ILE A 148 125.53 145.82 -54.14
CA ILE A 148 125.49 145.96 -52.67
C ILE A 148 125.66 144.57 -52.06
N GLY A 149 126.30 144.49 -50.88
CA GLY A 149 126.60 143.23 -50.19
C GLY A 149 125.55 142.80 -49.15
N THR A 150 125.95 141.76 -48.39
CA THR A 150 125.20 141.01 -47.35
C THR A 150 124.05 140.11 -47.82
N THR A 151 123.78 139.07 -47.02
CA THR A 151 123.04 137.85 -47.35
C THR A 151 121.52 138.01 -47.25
N SER A 152 120.78 137.30 -48.11
CA SER A 152 119.33 137.06 -47.98
C SER A 152 119.04 135.55 -48.07
N THR A 153 117.91 135.12 -47.49
CA THR A 153 117.51 133.71 -47.34
C THR A 153 116.05 133.50 -47.76
N VAL A 154 115.75 132.32 -48.31
CA VAL A 154 114.41 131.95 -48.82
C VAL A 154 114.00 130.59 -48.23
N HIS A 155 112.71 130.42 -47.92
CA HIS A 155 112.12 129.19 -47.34
C HIS A 155 110.85 128.75 -48.09
N VAL A 156 110.54 127.44 -48.09
CA VAL A 156 109.44 126.78 -48.84
C VAL A 156 108.81 125.61 -48.06
N ARG A 157 107.48 125.34 -48.16
CA ARG A 157 106.70 124.26 -47.46
C ARG A 157 105.42 123.75 -48.23
N ALA A 158 104.86 122.57 -47.88
CA ALA A 158 103.61 121.91 -48.40
C ALA A 158 102.96 120.87 -47.39
N THR A 159 101.70 120.35 -47.54
CA THR A 159 100.93 119.45 -46.58
C THR A 159 99.58 118.82 -47.12
N ASP A 160 99.01 117.72 -46.52
CA ASP A 160 97.83 116.87 -46.97
C ASP A 160 96.96 116.12 -45.86
N TYR A 161 95.79 115.44 -46.14
CA TYR A 161 94.73 114.86 -45.19
C TYR A 161 93.79 113.65 -45.64
N PHE A 162 93.01 112.98 -44.72
CA PHE A 162 92.13 111.75 -44.93
C PHE A 162 90.73 111.69 -44.19
N ASP A 163 89.89 110.63 -44.40
CA ASP A 163 88.50 110.35 -43.88
C ASP A 163 88.35 109.12 -42.91
N ILE A 164 87.24 109.02 -42.12
CA ILE A 164 87.05 108.11 -40.95
C ILE A 164 85.59 107.67 -40.57
N THR A 165 84.53 107.83 -41.38
CA THR A 165 83.11 107.68 -40.87
C THR A 165 82.45 106.30 -41.12
N PRO A 166 81.88 105.59 -40.11
CA PRO A 166 81.21 104.29 -40.30
C PRO A 166 79.77 104.29 -40.84
N PRO A 167 79.30 103.18 -41.46
CA PRO A 167 77.95 103.04 -41.98
C PRO A 167 76.89 102.76 -40.89
N VAL A 168 75.62 103.01 -41.23
CA VAL A 168 74.46 102.76 -40.34
C VAL A 168 74.24 101.28 -40.01
N THR A 169 73.45 100.98 -38.97
CA THR A 169 73.01 99.61 -38.66
C THR A 169 72.08 99.06 -39.76
N PRO A 170 72.14 97.76 -40.13
CA PRO A 170 71.17 97.14 -41.02
C PRO A 170 69.73 97.16 -40.45
N GLU A 171 68.74 97.47 -41.29
CA GLU A 171 67.33 97.59 -40.89
C GLU A 171 66.40 96.69 -41.73
N ASN A 172 65.12 96.58 -41.33
CA ASN A 172 64.06 95.83 -42.02
C ASN A 172 64.44 94.37 -42.35
N LEU A 173 65.13 93.72 -41.42
CA LEU A 173 65.59 92.34 -41.54
C LEU A 173 64.43 91.34 -41.55
N ALA A 174 64.45 90.39 -42.49
CA ALA A 174 63.49 89.28 -42.53
C ALA A 174 64.11 88.02 -43.16
N VAL A 175 64.01 86.89 -42.45
CA VAL A 175 64.39 85.55 -42.94
C VAL A 175 63.22 84.94 -43.74
N SER A 176 63.52 84.22 -44.82
CA SER A 176 62.51 83.50 -45.61
C SER A 176 61.89 82.35 -44.82
N ALA A 177 60.62 82.01 -45.10
CA ALA A 177 59.90 80.92 -44.43
C ALA A 177 60.48 79.50 -44.70
N ASP A 178 61.47 79.39 -45.59
CA ASP A 178 62.25 78.17 -45.83
C ASP A 178 63.67 78.24 -45.26
N GLY A 179 64.02 79.30 -44.52
CA GLY A 179 65.32 79.50 -43.88
C GLY A 179 66.48 79.82 -44.81
N THR A 180 66.26 79.86 -46.14
CA THR A 180 67.36 79.90 -47.12
C THR A 180 67.93 81.30 -47.38
N GLN A 181 67.23 82.36 -47.01
CA GLN A 181 67.60 83.74 -47.35
C GLN A 181 67.27 84.70 -46.21
N LEU A 182 68.16 85.66 -45.98
CA LEU A 182 67.89 86.91 -45.28
C LEU A 182 67.65 88.03 -46.31
N THR A 183 66.68 88.89 -46.05
CA THR A 183 66.50 90.18 -46.74
C THR A 183 66.61 91.33 -45.74
N GLY A 184 66.97 92.53 -46.21
CA GLY A 184 67.09 93.71 -45.36
C GLY A 184 67.48 94.98 -46.12
N GLN A 185 67.76 96.04 -45.37
CA GLN A 185 68.18 97.35 -45.87
C GLN A 185 69.47 97.85 -45.20
N GLY A 186 70.24 98.65 -45.93
CA GLY A 186 71.56 99.12 -45.50
C GLY A 186 72.10 100.26 -46.36
N GLU A 187 73.41 100.48 -46.31
CA GLU A 187 74.07 101.57 -47.02
C GLU A 187 74.54 101.11 -48.42
N PRO A 188 74.14 101.77 -49.52
CA PRO A 188 74.49 101.34 -50.88
C PRO A 188 75.98 101.07 -51.09
N GLY A 189 76.31 99.88 -51.63
CA GLY A 189 77.67 99.42 -51.85
C GLY A 189 78.36 98.79 -50.63
N ALA A 190 77.76 98.87 -49.43
CA ALA A 190 78.30 98.21 -48.25
C ALA A 190 78.21 96.67 -48.35
N SER A 191 79.21 95.98 -47.82
CA SER A 191 79.26 94.52 -47.73
C SER A 191 78.56 94.03 -46.47
N VAL A 192 77.57 93.15 -46.62
CA VAL A 192 76.75 92.60 -45.53
C VAL A 192 77.28 91.22 -45.13
N THR A 193 77.35 90.95 -43.82
CA THR A 193 77.71 89.64 -43.25
C THR A 193 76.65 89.19 -42.25
N VAL A 194 76.20 87.94 -42.38
CA VAL A 194 75.23 87.28 -41.49
C VAL A 194 75.90 86.13 -40.76
N LYS A 195 75.60 85.98 -39.47
CA LYS A 195 76.22 85.00 -38.57
C LYS A 195 75.21 84.28 -37.69
N ASP A 196 75.60 83.11 -37.19
CA ASP A 196 74.93 82.44 -36.06
C ASP A 196 75.40 83.04 -34.71
N GLU A 197 74.72 82.67 -33.62
CA GLU A 197 75.08 83.06 -32.24
C GLU A 197 76.50 82.61 -31.83
N ALA A 198 77.03 81.55 -32.45
CA ALA A 198 78.41 81.09 -32.26
C ALA A 198 79.45 81.92 -33.04
N GLY A 199 79.01 82.90 -33.85
CA GLY A 199 79.84 83.82 -34.62
C GLY A 199 80.34 83.30 -35.97
N ASN A 200 79.88 82.13 -36.42
CA ASN A 200 80.19 81.58 -37.74
C ASN A 200 79.41 82.32 -38.83
N THR A 201 80.02 82.56 -39.99
CA THR A 201 79.33 83.22 -41.10
C THR A 201 78.37 82.25 -41.82
N LEU A 202 77.07 82.57 -41.77
CA LEU A 202 76.01 81.85 -42.49
C LEU A 202 75.84 82.33 -43.93
N GLY A 203 76.23 83.58 -44.21
CA GLY A 203 76.16 84.17 -45.55
C GLY A 203 76.75 85.57 -45.63
N THR A 204 77.04 86.02 -46.85
CA THR A 204 77.45 87.40 -47.15
C THR A 204 76.72 87.92 -48.39
N GLY A 205 76.66 89.24 -48.53
CA GLY A 205 76.07 89.93 -49.66
C GLY A 205 76.58 91.37 -49.78
N VAL A 206 75.94 92.16 -50.64
CA VAL A 206 76.22 93.58 -50.85
C VAL A 206 74.89 94.31 -50.93
N VAL A 207 74.80 95.52 -50.35
CA VAL A 207 73.65 96.40 -50.50
C VAL A 207 73.65 97.01 -51.89
N GLY A 208 72.55 96.86 -52.64
CA GLY A 208 72.41 97.47 -53.96
C GLY A 208 72.19 98.99 -53.90
N ASP A 209 72.30 99.65 -55.05
CA ASP A 209 72.12 101.10 -55.23
C ASP A 209 70.77 101.64 -54.71
N ASN A 210 69.79 100.76 -54.49
CA ASN A 210 68.46 101.06 -53.96
C ASN A 210 68.36 100.93 -52.42
N GLY A 211 69.45 100.64 -51.72
CA GLY A 211 69.49 100.46 -50.26
C GLY A 211 69.02 99.09 -49.76
N ASN A 212 68.66 98.15 -50.64
CA ASN A 212 68.19 96.81 -50.25
C ASN A 212 69.28 95.75 -50.44
N PHE A 213 69.21 94.66 -49.67
CA PHE A 213 70.05 93.46 -49.85
C PHE A 213 69.26 92.15 -49.70
N THR A 214 69.83 91.10 -50.30
CA THR A 214 69.46 89.70 -50.04
C THR A 214 70.74 88.90 -49.80
N VAL A 215 70.79 88.11 -48.74
CA VAL A 215 71.90 87.22 -48.40
C VAL A 215 71.39 85.78 -48.36
N PRO A 216 71.94 84.84 -49.18
CA PRO A 216 71.63 83.43 -49.03
C PRO A 216 72.29 82.87 -47.76
N LEU A 217 71.57 82.03 -47.02
CA LEU A 217 72.00 81.42 -45.76
C LEU A 217 72.33 79.94 -45.97
N ALA A 218 73.50 79.51 -45.52
CA ALA A 218 73.97 78.14 -45.58
C ALA A 218 74.65 77.73 -44.26
N PRO A 219 74.09 76.81 -43.46
CA PRO A 219 72.82 76.10 -43.66
C PRO A 219 71.58 77.01 -43.55
N ALA A 220 70.44 76.53 -44.05
CA ALA A 220 69.17 77.21 -43.90
C ALA A 220 68.68 77.14 -42.44
N GLN A 221 68.20 78.26 -41.90
CA GLN A 221 67.82 78.44 -40.49
C GLN A 221 66.32 78.18 -40.31
N LYS A 222 65.93 77.20 -39.48
CA LYS A 222 64.57 76.61 -39.45
C LYS A 222 64.05 76.21 -38.06
N ASN A 223 64.77 76.58 -37.01
CA ASN A 223 64.61 76.07 -35.65
C ASN A 223 64.60 77.23 -34.62
N GLY A 224 64.20 78.43 -35.05
CA GLY A 224 64.14 79.63 -34.20
C GLY A 224 65.48 80.30 -33.94
N GLU A 225 66.47 80.12 -34.81
CA GLU A 225 67.84 80.62 -34.63
C GLU A 225 67.91 82.15 -34.75
N THR A 226 68.48 82.83 -33.75
CA THR A 226 68.80 84.27 -33.82
C THR A 226 70.07 84.51 -34.65
N LEU A 227 69.99 85.41 -35.63
CA LEU A 227 71.04 85.70 -36.60
C LEU A 227 71.60 87.12 -36.40
N ASP A 228 72.93 87.22 -36.33
CA ASP A 228 73.68 88.48 -36.19
C ASP A 228 74.02 89.05 -37.58
N VAL A 229 73.69 90.32 -37.82
CA VAL A 229 73.83 90.98 -39.13
C VAL A 229 74.63 92.28 -38.99
N THR A 230 75.65 92.46 -39.83
CA THR A 230 76.50 93.66 -39.89
C THR A 230 76.75 94.09 -41.33
N GLN A 231 77.05 95.38 -41.54
CA GLN A 231 77.53 95.88 -42.84
C GLN A 231 78.83 96.68 -42.72
N LYS A 232 79.60 96.74 -43.80
CA LYS A 232 80.91 97.42 -43.88
C LYS A 232 81.06 98.22 -45.16
N ASP A 233 81.48 99.47 -45.04
CA ASP A 233 81.65 100.42 -46.13
C ASP A 233 82.93 100.16 -46.97
N ALA A 234 83.17 101.01 -47.97
CA ALA A 234 84.33 100.93 -48.87
C ALA A 234 85.66 101.36 -48.21
N ALA A 235 85.63 102.15 -47.13
CA ALA A 235 86.82 102.53 -46.35
C ALA A 235 87.22 101.43 -45.34
N GLY A 236 86.32 100.47 -45.08
CA GLY A 236 86.52 99.35 -44.19
C GLY A 236 85.92 99.53 -42.79
N ASN A 237 85.14 100.58 -42.53
CA ASN A 237 84.44 100.77 -41.26
C ASN A 237 83.21 99.85 -41.17
N ALA A 238 82.86 99.40 -39.96
CA ALA A 238 81.74 98.47 -39.75
C ALA A 238 80.61 99.12 -38.94
N SER A 239 79.37 98.72 -39.24
CA SER A 239 78.16 99.09 -38.50
C SER A 239 78.11 98.42 -37.12
N PRO A 240 77.21 98.88 -36.23
CA PRO A 240 76.69 98.05 -35.15
C PRO A 240 76.02 96.77 -35.69
N VAL A 241 75.83 95.79 -34.81
CA VAL A 241 75.12 94.54 -35.09
C VAL A 241 73.61 94.78 -35.01
N ALA A 242 72.87 94.22 -35.97
CA ALA A 242 71.42 94.03 -35.91
C ALA A 242 71.10 92.53 -35.74
N GLN A 243 69.98 92.20 -35.13
CA GLN A 243 69.57 90.82 -34.88
C GLN A 243 68.20 90.51 -35.49
N VAL A 244 68.00 89.27 -35.92
CA VAL A 244 66.75 88.78 -36.53
C VAL A 244 66.61 87.28 -36.30
N ASP A 245 65.41 86.84 -35.92
CA ASP A 245 65.14 85.41 -35.66
C ASP A 245 64.63 84.70 -36.92
N ALA A 246 65.05 83.45 -37.11
CA ALA A 246 64.48 82.55 -38.09
C ALA A 246 63.12 81.99 -37.63
N GLY A 247 62.30 81.54 -38.59
CA GLY A 247 61.04 80.85 -38.28
C GLY A 247 61.27 79.39 -37.91
N ASP A 248 60.74 78.95 -36.77
CA ASP A 248 60.71 77.53 -36.42
C ASP A 248 59.61 76.80 -37.22
N THR A 249 60.03 75.73 -37.89
CA THR A 249 59.17 74.85 -38.71
C THR A 249 59.52 73.37 -38.49
N THR A 250 60.35 73.06 -37.50
CA THR A 250 60.98 71.75 -37.34
C THR A 250 60.21 70.91 -36.33
N ALA A 251 59.38 69.99 -36.82
CA ALA A 251 58.54 69.17 -35.95
C ALA A 251 59.36 68.29 -34.97
N PRO A 252 58.93 68.19 -33.69
CA PRO A 252 59.65 67.43 -32.68
C PRO A 252 59.65 65.94 -33.01
N ALA A 253 60.67 65.24 -32.54
CA ALA A 253 60.83 63.81 -32.79
C ALA A 253 59.64 62.98 -32.27
N VAL A 254 59.46 61.76 -32.79
CA VAL A 254 58.51 60.79 -32.21
C VAL A 254 58.84 60.51 -30.73
N PRO A 255 57.85 60.52 -29.81
CA PRO A 255 58.03 60.12 -28.42
C PRO A 255 58.60 58.71 -28.27
N LYS A 256 59.45 58.48 -27.27
CA LYS A 256 60.18 57.21 -27.06
C LYS A 256 60.06 56.72 -25.62
N GLY A 257 60.42 55.45 -25.38
CA GLY A 257 60.41 54.86 -24.05
C GLY A 257 59.02 54.86 -23.38
N LEU A 258 57.96 54.79 -24.19
CA LEU A 258 56.58 54.83 -23.74
C LEU A 258 56.27 53.63 -22.85
N ALA A 259 55.68 53.87 -21.68
CA ALA A 259 55.22 52.82 -20.78
C ALA A 259 53.98 53.30 -20.00
N VAL A 260 52.90 52.53 -20.06
CA VAL A 260 51.70 52.74 -19.23
C VAL A 260 51.94 52.11 -17.86
N SER A 261 51.60 52.85 -16.80
CA SER A 261 51.67 52.36 -15.42
C SER A 261 50.77 51.13 -15.20
N PRO A 262 51.14 50.12 -14.37
CA PRO A 262 50.33 48.91 -14.15
C PRO A 262 48.91 49.11 -13.57
N ASN A 263 48.55 50.34 -13.18
CA ASN A 263 47.19 50.68 -12.73
C ASN A 263 46.41 51.52 -13.76
N GLY A 264 46.96 51.72 -14.96
CA GLY A 264 46.35 52.46 -16.05
C GLY A 264 46.30 53.99 -15.92
N THR A 265 46.76 54.57 -14.82
CA THR A 265 46.52 56.00 -14.50
C THR A 265 47.54 56.96 -15.08
N GLN A 266 48.68 56.48 -15.59
CA GLN A 266 49.77 57.31 -16.09
C GLN A 266 50.47 56.68 -17.29
N LEU A 267 50.90 57.53 -18.24
CA LEU A 267 51.88 57.21 -19.26
C LEU A 267 53.18 57.94 -18.95
N THR A 268 54.30 57.22 -18.88
CA THR A 268 55.66 57.80 -18.87
C THR A 268 56.31 57.67 -20.24
N GLY A 269 57.22 58.59 -20.57
CA GLY A 269 58.01 58.50 -21.80
C GLY A 269 59.08 59.59 -21.91
N GLN A 270 59.70 59.67 -23.07
CA GLN A 270 60.73 60.63 -23.43
C GLN A 270 60.34 61.42 -24.68
N GLY A 271 60.70 62.70 -24.69
CA GLY A 271 60.31 63.65 -25.72
C GLY A 271 61.28 64.83 -25.79
N GLU A 272 60.82 65.92 -26.38
CA GLU A 272 61.60 67.15 -26.54
C GLU A 272 61.29 68.14 -25.40
N PRO A 273 62.29 68.63 -24.63
CA PRO A 273 62.06 69.51 -23.48
C PRO A 273 61.14 70.71 -23.80
N GLY A 274 60.14 70.94 -22.94
CA GLY A 274 59.14 71.98 -23.12
C GLY A 274 57.97 71.61 -24.04
N ALA A 275 58.06 70.53 -24.82
CA ALA A 275 56.98 70.12 -25.72
C ALA A 275 55.74 69.62 -24.94
N SER A 276 54.55 69.92 -25.46
CA SER A 276 53.28 69.43 -24.94
C SER A 276 52.94 68.06 -25.52
N VAL A 277 52.85 67.05 -24.65
CA VAL A 277 52.48 65.67 -24.99
C VAL A 277 50.95 65.54 -24.94
N THR A 278 50.37 64.85 -25.93
CA THR A 278 48.95 64.47 -25.97
C THR A 278 48.82 62.95 -26.14
N VAL A 279 47.95 62.33 -25.34
CA VAL A 279 47.64 60.89 -25.39
C VAL A 279 46.17 60.70 -25.75
N LYS A 280 45.88 59.73 -26.62
CA LYS A 280 44.55 59.42 -27.14
C LYS A 280 44.21 57.93 -27.12
N ASP A 281 42.91 57.64 -27.15
CA ASP A 281 42.39 56.31 -27.50
C ASP A 281 42.31 56.12 -29.04
N ASP A 282 42.07 54.89 -29.48
CA ASP A 282 41.87 54.50 -30.90
C ASP A 282 40.66 55.22 -31.55
N ALA A 283 39.67 55.66 -30.75
CA ALA A 283 38.56 56.49 -31.21
C ALA A 283 38.94 57.98 -31.38
N GLY A 284 40.17 58.37 -31.04
CA GLY A 284 40.73 59.71 -31.21
C GLY A 284 40.42 60.70 -30.09
N ASN A 285 39.80 60.27 -28.99
CA ASN A 285 39.52 61.09 -27.80
C ASN A 285 40.81 61.32 -27.00
N THR A 286 41.00 62.51 -26.43
CA THR A 286 42.16 62.78 -25.57
C THR A 286 41.97 62.18 -24.17
N LEU A 287 42.84 61.23 -23.81
CA LEU A 287 42.92 60.59 -22.49
C LEU A 287 43.77 61.40 -21.50
N GLY A 288 44.70 62.20 -21.99
CA GLY A 288 45.60 62.99 -21.14
C GLY A 288 46.51 63.92 -21.92
N THR A 289 47.02 64.94 -21.23
CA THR A 289 48.04 65.86 -21.73
C THR A 289 49.09 66.14 -20.66
N GLY A 290 50.32 66.39 -21.08
CA GLY A 290 51.44 66.74 -20.19
C GLY A 290 52.48 67.60 -20.90
N VAL A 291 53.59 67.86 -20.22
CA VAL A 291 54.75 68.59 -20.77
C VAL A 291 56.01 67.77 -20.51
N VAL A 292 56.94 67.76 -21.46
CA VAL A 292 58.27 67.18 -21.27
C VAL A 292 59.13 68.11 -20.43
N GLY A 293 59.67 67.60 -19.32
CA GLY A 293 60.57 68.38 -18.47
C GLY A 293 61.96 68.56 -19.09
N ASP A 294 62.74 69.48 -18.53
CA ASP A 294 64.10 69.86 -18.97
C ASP A 294 65.08 68.67 -19.12
N ASN A 295 64.78 67.54 -18.45
CA ASN A 295 65.55 66.30 -18.51
C ASN A 295 65.13 65.35 -19.66
N GLY A 296 64.24 65.78 -20.55
CA GLY A 296 63.74 65.01 -21.69
C GLY A 296 62.69 63.93 -21.37
N ASN A 297 62.24 63.81 -20.11
CA ASN A 297 61.22 62.84 -19.70
C ASN A 297 59.87 63.53 -19.42
N PHE A 298 58.78 62.79 -19.58
CA PHE A 298 57.43 63.23 -19.26
C PHE A 298 56.64 62.20 -18.46
N THR A 299 55.57 62.66 -17.83
CA THR A 299 54.53 61.81 -17.23
C THR A 299 53.17 62.46 -17.46
N VAL A 300 52.28 61.75 -18.15
CA VAL A 300 50.93 62.19 -18.49
C VAL A 300 49.92 61.39 -17.65
N PRO A 301 49.07 62.03 -16.83
CA PRO A 301 47.96 61.34 -16.19
C PRO A 301 46.89 60.99 -17.22
N LEU A 302 46.32 59.78 -17.12
CA LEU A 302 45.30 59.25 -18.02
C LEU A 302 43.93 59.19 -17.32
N ALA A 303 42.91 59.75 -17.97
CA ALA A 303 41.54 59.75 -17.50
C ALA A 303 40.57 59.52 -18.69
N PRO A 304 39.84 58.38 -18.75
CA PRO A 304 39.86 57.26 -17.81
C PRO A 304 41.19 56.48 -17.79
N ALA A 305 41.42 55.71 -16.73
CA ALA A 305 42.59 54.85 -16.61
C ALA A 305 42.47 53.62 -17.53
N GLN A 306 43.52 53.31 -18.27
CA GLN A 306 43.55 52.28 -19.33
C GLN A 306 44.04 50.95 -18.74
N LYS A 307 43.20 49.91 -18.76
CA LYS A 307 43.38 48.67 -17.98
C LYS A 307 42.95 47.38 -18.69
N ASN A 308 42.57 47.44 -19.95
CA ASN A 308 41.89 46.38 -20.71
C ASN A 308 42.64 46.07 -22.02
N GLY A 309 43.96 46.34 -22.06
CA GLY A 309 44.78 46.14 -23.26
C GLY A 309 44.62 47.22 -24.33
N GLU A 310 44.19 48.43 -23.97
CA GLU A 310 43.92 49.52 -24.90
C GLU A 310 45.21 50.04 -25.55
N THR A 311 45.27 50.07 -26.88
CA THR A 311 46.34 50.75 -27.64
C THR A 311 46.14 52.27 -27.59
N LEU A 312 47.19 53.01 -27.21
CA LEU A 312 47.15 54.45 -27.00
C LEU A 312 48.02 55.19 -28.03
N ASP A 313 47.45 56.23 -28.63
CA ASP A 313 48.10 57.09 -29.62
C ASP A 313 48.76 58.31 -28.92
N VAL A 314 50.06 58.50 -29.12
CA VAL A 314 50.86 59.52 -28.42
C VAL A 314 51.56 60.45 -29.42
N THR A 315 51.37 61.76 -29.25
CA THR A 315 52.11 62.80 -30.00
C THR A 315 52.69 63.84 -29.06
N GLN A 316 53.69 64.58 -29.51
CA GLN A 316 54.17 65.79 -28.84
C GLN A 316 54.21 66.99 -29.78
N LYS A 317 54.13 68.19 -29.20
CA LYS A 317 54.06 69.48 -29.90
C LYS A 317 55.03 70.49 -29.28
N ASP A 318 55.87 71.11 -30.10
CA ASP A 318 56.83 72.14 -29.66
C ASP A 318 56.16 73.49 -29.31
N ALA A 319 56.97 74.49 -28.99
CA ALA A 319 56.50 75.84 -28.65
C ALA A 319 55.99 76.64 -29.86
N ALA A 320 56.46 76.35 -31.09
CA ALA A 320 55.99 76.98 -32.32
C ALA A 320 54.64 76.40 -32.81
N GLY A 321 54.30 75.19 -32.35
CA GLY A 321 53.06 74.48 -32.61
C GLY A 321 53.19 73.30 -33.59
N ASN A 322 54.39 72.96 -34.08
CA ASN A 322 54.60 71.80 -34.94
C ASN A 322 54.40 70.51 -34.13
N THR A 323 53.96 69.43 -34.77
CA THR A 323 53.54 68.20 -34.08
C THR A 323 54.30 66.99 -34.60
N SER A 324 54.77 66.13 -33.70
CA SER A 324 55.44 64.87 -34.04
C SER A 324 54.51 63.94 -34.83
N PRO A 325 55.06 62.95 -35.58
CA PRO A 325 54.31 61.75 -35.93
C PRO A 325 53.81 61.02 -34.67
N VAL A 326 52.83 60.14 -34.85
CA VAL A 326 52.24 59.33 -33.79
C VAL A 326 53.20 58.22 -33.36
N ALA A 327 53.27 57.96 -32.05
CA ALA A 327 53.85 56.78 -31.44
C ALA A 327 52.75 55.99 -30.71
N GLN A 328 52.73 54.67 -30.82
CA GLN A 328 51.72 53.81 -30.21
C GLN A 328 52.29 53.05 -29.01
N VAL A 329 51.45 52.79 -28.00
CA VAL A 329 51.80 52.01 -26.80
C VAL A 329 50.56 51.34 -26.23
N ASP A 330 50.66 50.05 -25.91
CA ASP A 330 49.54 49.31 -25.31
C ASP A 330 49.51 49.45 -23.79
N ALA A 331 48.30 49.57 -23.23
CA ALA A 331 48.07 49.45 -21.80
C ALA A 331 48.19 47.99 -21.33
N GLY A 332 48.51 47.78 -20.06
CA GLY A 332 48.48 46.45 -19.45
C GLY A 332 47.04 46.02 -19.14
N ASP A 333 46.63 44.87 -19.66
CA ASP A 333 45.36 44.27 -19.27
C ASP A 333 45.44 43.71 -17.83
N THR A 334 44.54 44.21 -16.98
CA THR A 334 44.38 43.86 -15.57
C THR A 334 42.90 43.75 -15.18
N THR A 335 42.00 43.72 -16.17
CA THR A 335 40.55 43.79 -15.96
C THR A 335 39.97 42.39 -16.02
N ALA A 336 39.59 41.85 -14.86
CA ALA A 336 38.99 40.53 -14.78
C ALA A 336 37.69 40.43 -15.62
N PRO A 337 37.50 39.33 -16.38
CA PRO A 337 36.30 39.15 -17.18
C PRO A 337 35.08 39.07 -16.26
N VAL A 338 33.92 39.48 -16.78
CA VAL A 338 32.68 39.50 -16.00
C VAL A 338 32.32 38.12 -15.46
N VAL A 339 31.58 38.07 -14.33
CA VAL A 339 31.07 36.80 -13.80
C VAL A 339 30.21 36.08 -14.85
N PRO A 340 30.39 34.76 -15.08
CA PRO A 340 29.56 33.97 -16.00
C PRO A 340 28.06 34.04 -15.68
N LYS A 341 27.22 33.96 -16.70
CA LYS A 341 25.75 34.15 -16.60
C LYS A 341 24.98 33.09 -17.37
N GLY A 342 23.68 32.98 -17.10
CA GLY A 342 22.79 32.04 -17.79
C GLY A 342 23.19 30.58 -17.62
N LEU A 343 23.82 30.25 -16.49
CA LEU A 343 24.36 28.93 -16.22
C LEU A 343 23.23 27.89 -16.13
N ALA A 344 23.39 26.76 -16.81
CA ALA A 344 22.48 25.63 -16.72
C ALA A 344 23.24 24.30 -16.85
N VAL A 345 23.06 23.39 -15.91
CA VAL A 345 23.51 22.01 -16.02
C VAL A 345 22.48 21.21 -16.84
N SER A 346 22.95 20.35 -17.74
CA SER A 346 22.06 19.51 -18.55
C SER A 346 21.34 18.46 -17.68
N PRO A 347 20.10 18.04 -17.98
CA PRO A 347 19.34 17.09 -17.15
C PRO A 347 19.95 15.70 -16.96
N ASN A 348 21.06 15.40 -17.64
CA ASN A 348 21.84 14.17 -17.52
C ASN A 348 23.21 14.39 -16.84
N GLY A 349 23.50 15.60 -16.34
CA GLY A 349 24.69 15.95 -15.59
C GLY A 349 26.00 16.08 -16.37
N THR A 350 26.02 15.81 -17.68
CA THR A 350 27.26 15.70 -18.46
C THR A 350 27.74 16.99 -19.09
N GLN A 351 26.95 18.07 -19.05
CA GLN A 351 27.30 19.36 -19.64
C GLN A 351 26.81 20.52 -18.77
N LEU A 352 27.54 21.62 -18.79
CA LEU A 352 27.11 22.92 -18.28
C LEU A 352 27.20 23.93 -19.40
N THR A 353 26.12 24.65 -19.67
CA THR A 353 26.07 25.76 -20.64
C THR A 353 26.03 27.10 -19.92
N GLY A 354 26.42 28.17 -20.63
CA GLY A 354 26.38 29.52 -20.08
C GLY A 354 26.82 30.59 -21.06
N GLN A 355 26.92 31.82 -20.55
CA GLN A 355 27.40 33.00 -21.24
C GLN A 355 28.58 33.64 -20.51
N GLY A 356 29.54 34.12 -21.28
CA GLY A 356 30.82 34.62 -20.80
C GLY A 356 31.44 35.63 -21.76
N GLU A 357 32.74 35.84 -21.64
CA GLU A 357 33.50 36.76 -22.48
C GLU A 357 34.16 36.01 -23.65
N PRO A 358 33.91 36.38 -24.92
CA PRO A 358 34.44 35.66 -26.09
C PRO A 358 35.94 35.38 -26.01
N GLY A 359 36.34 34.13 -26.27
CA GLY A 359 37.73 33.67 -26.18
C GLY A 359 38.21 33.32 -24.76
N ALA A 360 37.48 33.69 -23.70
CA ALA A 360 37.84 33.33 -22.33
C ALA A 360 37.73 31.80 -22.08
N SER A 361 38.64 31.28 -21.26
CA SER A 361 38.64 29.88 -20.81
C SER A 361 37.78 29.71 -19.56
N VAL A 362 36.75 28.87 -19.65
CA VAL A 362 35.83 28.55 -18.55
C VAL A 362 36.35 27.34 -17.77
N THR A 363 36.29 27.39 -16.44
CA THR A 363 36.59 26.28 -15.53
C THR A 363 35.41 26.04 -14.60
N VAL A 364 34.97 24.78 -14.50
CA VAL A 364 33.91 24.31 -13.59
C VAL A 364 34.50 23.39 -12.54
N LYS A 365 34.07 23.54 -11.28
CA LYS A 365 34.56 22.80 -10.12
C LYS A 365 33.44 22.25 -9.23
N ASP A 366 33.77 21.25 -8.43
CA ASP A 366 32.97 20.85 -7.27
C ASP A 366 33.30 21.73 -6.03
N ASP A 367 32.47 21.61 -4.98
CA ASP A 367 32.64 22.28 -3.68
C ASP A 367 33.97 21.94 -2.97
N ALA A 368 34.55 20.76 -3.27
CA ALA A 368 35.88 20.36 -2.81
C ALA A 368 37.03 21.02 -3.61
N GLY A 369 36.72 21.79 -4.65
CA GLY A 369 37.65 22.56 -5.47
C GLY A 369 38.30 21.79 -6.62
N ASN A 370 37.91 20.54 -6.88
CA ASN A 370 38.38 19.72 -8.00
C ASN A 370 37.77 20.22 -9.32
N THR A 371 38.53 20.18 -10.41
CA THR A 371 38.01 20.57 -11.73
C THR A 371 37.18 19.46 -12.35
N LEU A 372 35.89 19.73 -12.59
CA LEU A 372 34.93 18.84 -13.26
C LEU A 372 34.96 18.99 -14.79
N GLY A 373 35.38 20.16 -15.29
CA GLY A 373 35.43 20.43 -16.72
C GLY A 373 36.02 21.79 -17.05
N THR A 374 36.47 21.93 -18.30
CA THR A 374 36.90 23.21 -18.88
C THR A 374 36.33 23.39 -20.29
N GLY A 375 36.27 24.64 -20.75
CA GLY A 375 35.82 24.99 -22.09
C GLY A 375 36.29 26.39 -22.49
N VAL A 376 35.82 26.88 -23.63
CA VAL A 376 36.12 28.22 -24.13
C VAL A 376 34.81 28.88 -24.56
N VAL A 377 34.66 30.18 -24.31
CA VAL A 377 33.54 30.98 -24.81
C VAL A 377 33.72 31.26 -26.29
N GLY A 378 32.72 30.89 -27.11
CA GLY A 378 32.75 31.17 -28.54
C GLY A 378 32.49 32.65 -28.85
N ASP A 379 32.78 33.06 -30.08
CA ASP A 379 32.64 34.44 -30.58
C ASP A 379 31.23 35.05 -30.38
N ASN A 380 30.22 34.21 -30.18
CA ASN A 380 28.83 34.62 -29.91
C ASN A 380 28.52 34.83 -28.41
N GLY A 381 29.52 34.76 -27.53
CA GLY A 381 29.40 34.95 -26.08
C GLY A 381 28.83 33.76 -25.30
N ASN A 382 28.57 32.61 -25.93
CA ASN A 382 28.05 31.40 -25.28
C ASN A 382 29.13 30.32 -25.17
N PHE A 383 28.98 29.42 -24.20
CA PHE A 383 29.86 28.28 -23.99
C PHE A 383 29.12 27.00 -23.58
N THR A 384 29.77 25.87 -23.81
CA THR A 384 29.38 24.54 -23.30
C THR A 384 30.63 23.85 -22.75
N VAL A 385 30.59 23.46 -21.47
CA VAL A 385 31.64 22.70 -20.78
C VAL A 385 31.15 21.26 -20.57
N PRO A 386 31.85 20.22 -21.03
CA PRO A 386 31.57 18.85 -20.63
C PRO A 386 32.02 18.61 -19.18
N LEU A 387 31.20 17.91 -18.40
CA LEU A 387 31.45 17.58 -16.99
C LEU A 387 31.81 16.10 -16.81
N ALA A 388 32.89 15.83 -16.09
CA ALA A 388 33.35 14.50 -15.72
C ALA A 388 33.89 14.48 -14.27
N PRO A 389 33.27 13.74 -13.33
CA PRO A 389 32.05 12.93 -13.48
C PRO A 389 30.80 13.79 -13.75
N ALA A 390 29.73 13.15 -14.22
CA ALA A 390 28.45 13.79 -14.45
C ALA A 390 27.75 14.12 -13.12
N GLN A 391 27.29 15.37 -12.97
CA GLN A 391 26.70 15.90 -11.74
C GLN A 391 25.18 15.66 -11.73
N LYS A 392 24.66 14.89 -10.77
CA LYS A 392 23.30 14.33 -10.79
C LYS A 392 22.62 14.22 -9.43
N ASN A 393 23.21 14.74 -8.37
CA ASN A 393 22.83 14.53 -6.98
C ASN A 393 22.61 15.88 -6.25
N GLY A 394 22.24 16.93 -7.00
CA GLY A 394 22.05 18.28 -6.44
C GLY A 394 23.36 19.03 -6.14
N GLU A 395 24.47 18.68 -6.80
CA GLU A 395 25.79 19.25 -6.52
C GLU A 395 25.86 20.72 -6.93
N THR A 396 26.22 21.62 -6.01
CA THR A 396 26.55 23.02 -6.31
C THR A 396 27.91 23.10 -7.02
N LEU A 397 27.95 23.75 -8.17
CA LEU A 397 29.13 23.84 -9.04
C LEU A 397 29.70 25.26 -9.10
N ASP A 398 31.00 25.38 -8.86
CA ASP A 398 31.76 26.62 -8.88
C ASP A 398 32.29 26.89 -10.30
N VAL A 399 31.85 27.98 -10.93
CA VAL A 399 32.20 28.36 -12.31
C VAL A 399 32.98 29.67 -12.33
N THR A 400 34.13 29.67 -13.00
CA THR A 400 34.91 30.89 -13.29
C THR A 400 35.29 30.93 -14.76
N GLN A 401 35.58 32.13 -15.28
CA GLN A 401 36.23 32.29 -16.58
C GLN A 401 37.51 33.12 -16.47
N LYS A 402 38.44 32.90 -17.39
CA LYS A 402 39.76 33.53 -17.46
C LYS A 402 40.02 34.08 -18.86
N ASP A 403 40.39 35.35 -18.95
CA ASP A 403 40.69 36.03 -20.21
C ASP A 403 42.04 35.60 -20.83
N ALA A 404 42.44 36.24 -21.93
CA ALA A 404 43.71 35.97 -22.61
C ALA A 404 44.94 36.51 -21.86
N ALA A 405 44.81 37.53 -21.02
CA ALA A 405 45.89 38.08 -20.18
C ALA A 405 46.14 37.23 -18.92
N GLY A 406 45.16 36.41 -18.54
CA GLY A 406 45.17 35.53 -17.39
C GLY A 406 44.42 36.05 -16.17
N ASN A 407 43.67 37.15 -16.22
CA ASN A 407 42.82 37.56 -15.11
C ASN A 407 41.62 36.61 -14.99
N THR A 408 41.05 36.44 -13.79
CA THR A 408 39.96 35.48 -13.53
C THR A 408 38.74 36.19 -12.96
N SER A 409 37.55 35.84 -13.45
CA SER A 409 36.28 36.35 -12.94
C SER A 409 36.07 35.99 -11.46
N PRO A 410 35.17 36.70 -10.76
CA PRO A 410 34.50 36.16 -9.57
C PRO A 410 33.83 34.81 -9.89
N VAL A 411 33.61 34.01 -8.86
CA VAL A 411 32.89 32.73 -8.96
C VAL A 411 31.40 32.98 -9.22
N ALA A 412 30.82 32.22 -10.14
CA ALA A 412 29.40 32.01 -10.30
C ALA A 412 29.04 30.61 -9.80
N GLN A 413 27.95 30.46 -9.07
CA GLN A 413 27.48 29.15 -8.61
C GLN A 413 26.22 28.71 -9.38
N VAL A 414 26.10 27.41 -9.63
CA VAL A 414 24.90 26.80 -10.21
C VAL A 414 24.74 25.37 -9.67
N ASP A 415 23.52 25.00 -9.28
CA ASP A 415 23.24 23.65 -8.80
C ASP A 415 22.93 22.70 -9.97
N ALA A 416 23.44 21.48 -9.88
CA ALA A 416 23.04 20.39 -10.76
C ALA A 416 21.61 19.90 -10.44
N GLY A 417 20.94 19.32 -11.43
CA GLY A 417 19.65 18.68 -11.20
C GLY A 417 19.81 17.34 -10.48
N ASP A 418 19.17 17.18 -9.33
CA ASP A 418 19.09 15.87 -8.68
C ASP A 418 18.18 14.91 -9.47
N SER A 419 18.75 13.77 -9.83
CA SER A 419 18.12 12.66 -10.56
C SER A 419 18.60 11.30 -10.05
N THR A 420 19.29 11.28 -8.90
CA THR A 420 19.97 10.08 -8.39
C THR A 420 19.12 9.43 -7.31
N ALA A 421 18.42 8.36 -7.69
CA ALA A 421 17.51 7.69 -6.77
C ALA A 421 18.23 7.09 -5.54
N PRO A 422 17.65 7.23 -4.33
CA PRO A 422 18.20 6.67 -3.11
C PRO A 422 18.37 5.14 -3.22
N ALA A 423 19.33 4.61 -2.47
CA ALA A 423 19.50 3.16 -2.35
C ALA A 423 18.22 2.51 -1.80
N ALA A 424 17.99 1.23 -2.13
CA ALA A 424 16.86 0.48 -1.57
C ALA A 424 16.99 0.37 -0.03
N PRO A 425 15.90 0.54 0.75
CA PRO A 425 15.90 0.40 2.20
C PRO A 425 16.49 -0.92 2.71
N LYS A 426 17.16 -0.88 3.87
CA LYS A 426 17.92 -2.00 4.45
C LYS A 426 17.48 -2.32 5.88
N ASN A 427 17.95 -3.45 6.40
CA ASN A 427 17.73 -3.88 7.78
C ASN A 427 16.24 -3.87 8.17
N LEU A 428 15.39 -4.24 7.21
CA LEU A 428 13.94 -4.26 7.36
C LEU A 428 13.52 -5.34 8.36
N ALA A 429 12.70 -4.95 9.33
CA ALA A 429 12.10 -5.86 10.30
C ALA A 429 10.64 -5.45 10.58
N VAL A 430 9.73 -6.43 10.52
CA VAL A 430 8.34 -6.28 10.97
C VAL A 430 8.26 -6.68 12.44
N SER A 431 7.55 -5.89 13.25
CA SER A 431 7.29 -6.18 14.66
C SER A 431 6.50 -7.50 14.81
N PRO A 432 6.74 -8.34 15.85
CA PRO A 432 6.04 -9.62 16.01
C PRO A 432 4.51 -9.56 16.09
N ASN A 433 3.92 -8.39 16.37
CA ASN A 433 2.47 -8.17 16.38
C ASN A 433 1.93 -7.56 15.07
N GLY A 434 2.75 -7.44 14.03
CA GLY A 434 2.37 -6.95 12.70
C GLY A 434 2.06 -5.45 12.57
N THR A 435 2.21 -4.66 13.64
CA THR A 435 1.75 -3.26 13.67
C THR A 435 2.77 -2.24 13.16
N GLN A 436 4.05 -2.61 13.07
CA GLN A 436 5.16 -1.69 12.80
C GLN A 436 6.21 -2.34 11.90
N LEU A 437 6.82 -1.54 11.05
CA LEU A 437 8.02 -1.89 10.28
C LEU A 437 9.12 -0.88 10.60
N THR A 438 10.31 -1.38 10.90
CA THR A 438 11.54 -0.59 11.11
C THR A 438 12.57 -0.93 10.05
N GLY A 439 13.45 0.02 9.74
CA GLY A 439 14.57 -0.22 8.84
C GLY A 439 15.54 0.95 8.80
N GLN A 440 16.43 0.93 7.82
CA GLN A 440 17.40 1.97 7.54
C GLN A 440 17.33 2.45 6.09
N GLY A 441 17.66 3.72 5.88
CA GLY A 441 17.46 4.44 4.64
C GLY A 441 18.40 5.63 4.49
N GLU A 442 18.01 6.59 3.65
CA GLU A 442 18.74 7.85 3.44
C GLU A 442 18.11 8.96 4.27
N PRO A 443 18.87 9.68 5.13
CA PRO A 443 18.32 10.71 6.03
C PRO A 443 17.40 11.72 5.34
N GLY A 444 16.26 12.03 5.96
CA GLY A 444 15.24 12.92 5.41
C GLY A 444 14.36 12.30 4.31
N ALA A 445 14.70 11.13 3.76
CA ALA A 445 13.88 10.47 2.76
C ALA A 445 12.52 10.02 3.33
N SER A 446 11.48 10.13 2.51
CA SER A 446 10.14 9.63 2.80
C SER A 446 10.02 8.14 2.45
N VAL A 447 9.56 7.31 3.38
CA VAL A 447 9.42 5.86 3.20
C VAL A 447 7.96 5.50 2.97
N ALA A 448 7.72 4.62 2.01
CA ALA A 448 6.42 4.00 1.74
C ALA A 448 6.51 2.47 1.87
N VAL A 449 5.65 1.89 2.70
CA VAL A 449 5.43 0.44 2.82
C VAL A 449 4.13 0.09 2.10
N LYS A 450 4.19 -0.91 1.23
CA LYS A 450 3.08 -1.36 0.39
C LYS A 450 2.88 -2.87 0.44
N ASP A 451 1.68 -3.33 0.14
CA ASP A 451 1.40 -4.74 -0.09
C ASP A 451 1.88 -5.21 -1.49
N ALA A 452 1.61 -6.47 -1.83
CA ALA A 452 1.92 -7.05 -3.14
C ALA A 452 1.05 -6.50 -4.30
N ALA A 453 -0.10 -5.87 -4.00
CA ALA A 453 -0.99 -5.25 -4.99
C ALA A 453 -0.64 -3.77 -5.26
N GLY A 454 0.19 -3.15 -4.41
CA GLY A 454 0.63 -1.76 -4.50
C GLY A 454 -0.14 -0.79 -3.60
N ASN A 455 -1.04 -1.26 -2.74
CA ASN A 455 -1.74 -0.43 -1.74
C ASN A 455 -0.77 0.00 -0.64
N THR A 456 -0.92 1.23 -0.13
CA THR A 456 -0.08 1.73 0.98
C THR A 456 -0.54 1.17 2.31
N LEU A 457 0.34 0.45 3.00
CA LEU A 457 0.14 -0.08 4.34
C LEU A 457 0.67 0.86 5.43
N GLY A 458 1.69 1.64 5.12
CA GLY A 458 2.32 2.55 6.08
C GLY A 458 3.29 3.51 5.43
N THR A 459 3.60 4.59 6.13
CA THR A 459 4.62 5.57 5.73
C THR A 459 5.51 5.94 6.92
N GLY A 460 6.70 6.47 6.62
CA GLY A 460 7.63 7.00 7.59
C GLY A 460 8.56 8.03 6.97
N VAL A 461 9.48 8.57 7.77
CA VAL A 461 10.60 9.40 7.32
C VAL A 461 11.86 8.83 7.98
N VAL A 462 12.99 8.89 7.27
CA VAL A 462 14.29 8.49 7.80
C VAL A 462 14.88 9.63 8.65
N ASP A 463 15.33 9.31 9.86
CA ASP A 463 16.00 10.24 10.76
C ASP A 463 17.44 10.57 10.35
N ASP A 464 18.01 11.59 10.99
CA ASP A 464 19.40 12.05 10.76
C ASP A 464 20.46 10.96 11.03
N ALA A 465 20.09 9.89 11.73
CA ALA A 465 20.93 8.72 12.01
C ALA A 465 20.70 7.56 11.01
N GLY A 466 19.91 7.77 9.95
CA GLY A 466 19.66 6.82 8.87
C GLY A 466 18.62 5.74 9.18
N ASN A 467 17.82 5.88 10.25
CA ASN A 467 16.83 4.88 10.67
C ASN A 467 15.41 5.37 10.42
N PHE A 468 14.45 4.47 10.23
CA PHE A 468 13.05 4.84 10.10
C PHE A 468 12.11 3.86 10.78
N LYS A 469 10.89 4.33 11.01
CA LYS A 469 9.77 3.55 11.52
C LYS A 469 8.48 3.93 10.79
N ALA A 470 7.76 2.93 10.29
CA ALA A 470 6.42 3.05 9.76
C ALA A 470 5.44 2.25 10.64
N ASN A 471 4.26 2.82 10.91
CA ASN A 471 3.15 2.05 11.46
C ASN A 471 2.38 1.41 10.30
N LEU A 472 1.93 0.18 10.46
CA LEU A 472 1.23 -0.62 9.44
C LEU A 472 -0.27 -0.68 9.75
N SER A 473 -1.09 -0.40 8.74
CA SER A 473 -2.55 -0.47 8.78
C SER A 473 -3.09 -0.90 7.40
N PRO A 474 -3.73 -2.07 7.26
CA PRO A 474 -3.99 -3.07 8.30
C PRO A 474 -2.72 -3.73 8.86
N VAL A 475 -2.87 -4.36 10.03
CA VAL A 475 -1.82 -5.15 10.70
C VAL A 475 -1.41 -6.32 9.79
N GLN A 476 -0.10 -6.54 9.62
CA GLN A 476 0.46 -7.58 8.75
C GLN A 476 0.98 -8.75 9.61
N LYS A 477 0.26 -9.87 9.65
CA LYS A 477 0.47 -10.97 10.61
C LYS A 477 0.20 -12.38 10.07
N ASN A 478 0.18 -12.54 8.75
CA ASN A 478 -0.23 -13.72 7.99
C ASN A 478 0.81 -14.06 6.89
N GLY A 479 2.09 -13.78 7.13
CA GLY A 479 3.18 -14.01 6.17
C GLY A 479 3.19 -13.06 4.96
N GLU A 480 2.56 -11.89 5.05
CA GLU A 480 2.37 -10.96 3.93
C GLU A 480 3.71 -10.39 3.43
N LYS A 481 3.88 -10.32 2.11
CA LYS A 481 5.09 -9.75 1.48
C LYS A 481 4.97 -8.24 1.33
N LEU A 482 5.83 -7.51 2.02
CA LEU A 482 5.80 -6.05 2.10
C LEU A 482 6.86 -5.46 1.17
N ASN A 483 6.41 -4.59 0.25
CA ASN A 483 7.25 -3.83 -0.66
C ASN A 483 7.59 -2.47 -0.03
N VAL A 484 8.86 -2.22 0.26
CA VAL A 484 9.33 -0.96 0.87
C VAL A 484 10.16 -0.17 -0.15
N THR A 485 9.79 1.08 -0.37
CA THR A 485 10.60 2.06 -1.10
C THR A 485 10.84 3.29 -0.25
N GLN A 486 11.92 4.01 -0.55
CA GLN A 486 12.13 5.37 -0.05
C GLN A 486 12.26 6.35 -1.20
N LYS A 487 12.01 7.63 -0.89
CA LYS A 487 12.03 8.74 -1.84
C LYS A 487 12.74 9.93 -1.21
N ASP A 488 13.76 10.44 -1.90
CA ASP A 488 14.56 11.59 -1.49
C ASP A 488 13.75 12.91 -1.51
N VAL A 489 14.44 14.03 -1.22
CA VAL A 489 13.85 15.37 -1.21
C VAL A 489 13.55 15.93 -2.62
N ALA A 490 14.21 15.44 -3.67
CA ALA A 490 13.96 15.82 -5.06
C ALA A 490 12.75 15.07 -5.67
N GLY A 491 12.39 13.92 -5.09
CA GLY A 491 11.28 13.08 -5.48
C GLY A 491 11.67 11.79 -6.20
N ASN A 492 12.95 11.47 -6.39
CA ASN A 492 13.37 10.20 -6.99
C ASN A 492 13.06 9.05 -6.03
N THR A 493 12.77 7.86 -6.56
CA THR A 493 12.30 6.72 -5.75
C THR A 493 13.25 5.54 -5.87
N SER A 494 13.62 4.95 -4.73
CA SER A 494 14.52 3.80 -4.66
C SER A 494 13.99 2.58 -5.43
N PRO A 495 14.86 1.62 -5.78
CA PRO A 495 14.41 0.25 -6.03
C PRO A 495 13.63 -0.29 -4.82
N VAL A 496 12.74 -1.26 -5.08
CA VAL A 496 11.95 -1.92 -4.03
C VAL A 496 12.84 -2.86 -3.22
N ALA A 497 12.84 -2.70 -1.90
CA ALA A 497 13.27 -3.72 -0.96
C ALA A 497 12.05 -4.53 -0.49
N GLN A 498 12.21 -5.83 -0.27
CA GLN A 498 11.13 -6.69 0.22
C GLN A 498 11.44 -7.22 1.62
N VAL A 499 10.40 -7.33 2.44
CA VAL A 499 10.43 -8.04 3.73
C VAL A 499 9.13 -8.79 3.92
N ASP A 500 9.21 -10.01 4.42
CA ASP A 500 8.04 -10.82 4.75
C ASP A 500 7.61 -10.52 6.20
N ALA A 501 6.31 -10.36 6.44
CA ALA A 501 5.77 -10.26 7.79
C ALA A 501 5.86 -11.60 8.52
N GLY A 502 5.86 -11.55 9.86
CA GLY A 502 5.74 -12.77 10.68
C GLY A 502 4.33 -13.34 10.57
N ASP A 503 4.22 -14.65 10.37
CA ASP A 503 2.92 -15.33 10.43
C ASP A 503 2.62 -15.76 11.88
N SER A 504 1.45 -15.35 12.36
CA SER A 504 0.91 -15.66 13.68
C SER A 504 -0.62 -15.83 13.62
N THR A 505 -1.17 -16.07 12.43
CA THR A 505 -2.61 -16.17 12.20
C THR A 505 -3.01 -17.61 12.06
N ALA A 506 -3.52 -18.20 13.15
CA ALA A 506 -4.05 -19.54 13.12
C ALA A 506 -5.11 -19.72 12.00
N PRO A 507 -5.07 -20.86 11.28
CA PRO A 507 -6.12 -21.19 10.33
C PRO A 507 -7.49 -21.31 11.01
N LEU A 508 -8.56 -21.15 10.23
CA LEU A 508 -9.91 -21.45 10.70
C LEU A 508 -10.01 -22.93 11.12
N ALA A 509 -10.99 -23.27 11.96
CA ALA A 509 -11.24 -24.66 12.32
C ALA A 509 -11.63 -25.48 11.07
N PRO A 510 -11.25 -26.77 10.99
CA PRO A 510 -11.72 -27.70 9.95
C PRO A 510 -13.25 -27.72 9.87
N ARG A 511 -13.80 -27.92 8.67
CA ARG A 511 -15.25 -27.85 8.42
C ARG A 511 -15.71 -28.91 7.42
N ASN A 512 -17.03 -29.09 7.31
CA ASN A 512 -17.64 -30.14 6.48
C ASN A 512 -17.09 -31.53 6.85
N LEU A 513 -16.87 -31.76 8.14
CA LEU A 513 -16.33 -33.00 8.68
C LEU A 513 -17.35 -34.13 8.52
N ALA A 514 -16.90 -35.31 8.08
CA ALA A 514 -17.72 -36.51 8.00
C ALA A 514 -16.85 -37.77 8.14
N VAL A 515 -17.17 -38.60 9.13
CA VAL A 515 -16.60 -39.94 9.31
C VAL A 515 -17.28 -40.92 8.34
N SER A 516 -16.53 -41.86 7.77
CA SER A 516 -17.08 -42.90 6.90
C SER A 516 -17.97 -43.89 7.67
N PRO A 517 -19.01 -44.49 7.05
CA PRO A 517 -19.89 -45.46 7.72
C PRO A 517 -19.20 -46.74 8.23
N ASP A 518 -17.95 -46.98 7.82
CA ASP A 518 -17.12 -48.08 8.32
C ASP A 518 -16.14 -47.65 9.43
N GLY A 519 -16.14 -46.38 9.84
CA GLY A 519 -15.28 -45.81 10.88
C GLY A 519 -13.81 -45.66 10.51
N THR A 520 -13.42 -45.96 9.26
CA THR A 520 -12.00 -46.04 8.87
C THR A 520 -11.39 -44.71 8.46
N GLN A 521 -12.21 -43.72 8.09
CA GLN A 521 -11.75 -42.46 7.51
C GLN A 521 -12.56 -41.26 8.00
N LEU A 522 -11.87 -40.16 8.26
CA LEU A 522 -12.45 -38.83 8.36
C LEU A 522 -12.21 -38.06 7.06
N THR A 523 -13.26 -37.48 6.49
CA THR A 523 -13.17 -36.50 5.40
C THR A 523 -13.49 -35.10 5.91
N GLY A 524 -13.00 -34.07 5.22
CA GLY A 524 -13.30 -32.69 5.58
C GLY A 524 -12.69 -31.64 4.65
N GLN A 525 -12.87 -30.37 5.02
CA GLN A 525 -12.29 -29.21 4.35
C GLN A 525 -11.49 -28.33 5.32
N GLY A 526 -10.40 -27.74 4.82
CA GLY A 526 -9.44 -26.97 5.60
C GLY A 526 -8.66 -25.95 4.76
N GLU A 527 -7.55 -25.45 5.30
CA GLU A 527 -6.63 -24.56 4.56
C GLU A 527 -5.66 -25.40 3.70
N PRO A 528 -5.57 -25.19 2.37
CA PRO A 528 -4.70 -25.97 1.50
C PRO A 528 -3.24 -26.03 1.96
N GLY A 529 -2.72 -27.24 2.15
CA GLY A 529 -1.36 -27.49 2.65
C GLY A 529 -1.21 -27.58 4.17
N ALA A 530 -2.23 -27.20 4.96
CA ALA A 530 -2.21 -27.35 6.41
C ALA A 530 -2.16 -28.82 6.84
N GLY A 531 -1.47 -29.11 7.95
CA GLY A 531 -1.42 -30.44 8.58
C GLY A 531 -2.61 -30.67 9.50
N VAL A 532 -3.43 -31.65 9.21
CA VAL A 532 -4.62 -32.04 9.99
C VAL A 532 -4.24 -33.08 11.05
N THR A 533 -4.77 -32.94 12.26
CA THR A 533 -4.64 -33.91 13.36
C THR A 533 -6.04 -34.21 13.92
N VAL A 534 -6.35 -35.50 14.06
CA VAL A 534 -7.60 -36.03 14.63
C VAL A 534 -7.30 -36.73 15.95
N LYS A 535 -8.14 -36.53 16.96
CA LYS A 535 -7.99 -37.10 18.30
C LYS A 535 -9.28 -37.68 18.87
N ASP A 536 -9.14 -38.54 19.87
CA ASP A 536 -10.23 -38.89 20.79
C ASP A 536 -10.36 -37.84 21.92
N ASP A 537 -11.44 -37.92 22.70
CA ASP A 537 -11.70 -37.06 23.87
C ASP A 537 -10.60 -37.18 24.96
N ALA A 538 -9.96 -38.34 25.06
CA ALA A 538 -8.78 -38.54 25.92
C ALA A 538 -7.50 -37.84 25.39
N GLY A 539 -7.54 -37.24 24.20
CA GLY A 539 -6.48 -36.47 23.59
C GLY A 539 -5.42 -37.28 22.85
N ASN A 540 -5.61 -38.59 22.64
CA ASN A 540 -4.73 -39.44 21.83
C ASN A 540 -4.94 -39.17 20.34
N THR A 541 -3.89 -39.25 19.53
CA THR A 541 -4.00 -39.04 18.08
C THR A 541 -4.52 -40.28 17.36
N LEU A 542 -5.71 -40.18 16.77
CA LEU A 542 -6.33 -41.22 15.93
C LEU A 542 -5.86 -41.19 14.48
N GLY A 543 -5.42 -40.02 13.99
CA GLY A 543 -4.97 -39.87 12.60
C GLY A 543 -4.33 -38.51 12.33
N THR A 544 -3.49 -38.46 11.29
CA THR A 544 -2.86 -37.23 10.79
C THR A 544 -2.77 -37.24 9.27
N GLY A 545 -2.84 -36.07 8.65
CA GLY A 545 -2.69 -35.92 7.20
C GLY A 545 -2.48 -34.45 6.81
N THR A 546 -2.72 -34.12 5.54
CA THR A 546 -2.66 -32.75 5.05
C THR A 546 -3.87 -32.41 4.19
N VAL A 547 -4.22 -31.13 4.14
CA VAL A 547 -5.23 -30.61 3.22
C VAL A 547 -4.66 -30.52 1.81
N GLY A 548 -5.36 -31.08 0.83
CA GLY A 548 -4.99 -31.00 -0.58
C GLY A 548 -5.08 -29.58 -1.14
N GLY A 549 -4.46 -29.35 -2.30
CA GLY A 549 -4.48 -28.05 -3.00
C GLY A 549 -5.87 -27.55 -3.43
N ASN A 550 -6.91 -28.38 -3.29
CA ASN A 550 -8.32 -28.07 -3.52
C ASN A 550 -9.10 -27.72 -2.22
N GLY A 551 -8.44 -27.72 -1.05
CA GLY A 551 -9.07 -27.45 0.24
C GLY A 551 -9.76 -28.65 0.90
N ASN A 552 -9.71 -29.85 0.30
CA ASN A 552 -10.28 -31.08 0.87
C ASN A 552 -9.19 -31.94 1.55
N PHE A 553 -9.57 -32.77 2.52
CA PHE A 553 -8.71 -33.79 3.10
C PHE A 553 -9.46 -35.12 3.35
N THR A 554 -8.67 -36.20 3.45
CA THR A 554 -9.08 -37.53 3.92
C THR A 554 -8.00 -38.04 4.86
N ILE A 555 -8.37 -38.45 6.08
CA ILE A 555 -7.49 -38.98 7.12
C ILE A 555 -7.93 -40.41 7.43
N ASN A 556 -7.02 -41.38 7.41
CA ASN A 556 -7.31 -42.72 7.92
C ASN A 556 -7.27 -42.71 9.46
N LEU A 557 -8.27 -43.30 10.11
CA LEU A 557 -8.41 -43.39 11.56
C LEU A 557 -7.89 -44.74 12.06
N SER A 558 -7.13 -44.72 13.15
CA SER A 558 -6.57 -45.91 13.81
C SER A 558 -6.45 -45.67 15.32
N PRO A 559 -7.28 -46.30 16.19
CA PRO A 559 -8.30 -47.30 15.86
C PRO A 559 -9.47 -46.75 15.00
N VAL A 560 -10.21 -47.69 14.42
CA VAL A 560 -11.49 -47.43 13.73
C VAL A 560 -12.52 -46.92 14.74
N GLN A 561 -13.34 -45.93 14.35
CA GLN A 561 -14.31 -45.27 15.24
C GLN A 561 -15.74 -45.65 14.85
N LYS A 562 -16.49 -46.30 15.75
CA LYS A 562 -17.71 -47.06 15.42
C LYS A 562 -18.77 -47.12 16.53
N ASN A 563 -18.58 -46.39 17.62
CA ASN A 563 -19.32 -46.49 18.87
C ASN A 563 -19.81 -45.09 19.33
N GLY A 564 -20.11 -44.21 18.37
CA GLY A 564 -20.55 -42.83 18.63
C GLY A 564 -19.45 -41.89 19.12
N GLU A 565 -18.17 -42.16 18.87
CA GLU A 565 -17.05 -41.39 19.42
C GLU A 565 -16.98 -39.97 18.83
N THR A 566 -17.02 -38.94 19.69
CA THR A 566 -16.73 -37.55 19.30
C THR A 566 -15.23 -37.37 19.04
N LEU A 567 -14.89 -36.87 17.85
CA LEU A 567 -13.52 -36.72 17.38
C LEU A 567 -13.07 -35.26 17.35
N ASP A 568 -11.95 -34.97 17.99
CA ASP A 568 -11.36 -33.63 18.10
C ASP A 568 -10.43 -33.36 16.88
N VAL A 569 -10.85 -32.47 15.98
CA VAL A 569 -10.14 -32.18 14.71
C VAL A 569 -9.52 -30.79 14.72
N THR A 570 -8.21 -30.73 14.49
CA THR A 570 -7.46 -29.47 14.35
C THR A 570 -6.65 -29.47 13.06
N GLN A 571 -6.33 -28.28 12.55
CA GLN A 571 -5.35 -28.11 11.48
C GLN A 571 -4.27 -27.10 11.86
N LYS A 572 -3.10 -27.25 11.25
CA LYS A 572 -1.91 -26.44 11.51
C LYS A 572 -1.31 -25.92 10.22
N ASP A 573 -1.11 -24.62 10.13
CA ASP A 573 -0.53 -23.98 8.94
C ASP A 573 0.97 -24.30 8.77
N ALA A 574 1.59 -23.76 7.72
CA ALA A 574 3.01 -23.92 7.45
C ALA A 574 3.95 -23.16 8.42
N ALA A 575 3.44 -22.19 9.17
CA ALA A 575 4.18 -21.45 10.19
C ALA A 575 4.15 -22.15 11.57
N GLY A 576 3.19 -23.05 11.78
CA GLY A 576 2.98 -23.84 12.98
C GLY A 576 1.79 -23.41 13.85
N ASN A 577 1.04 -22.38 13.46
CA ASN A 577 -0.14 -21.95 14.22
C ASN A 577 -1.25 -22.99 14.08
N THR A 578 -1.96 -23.28 15.18
CA THR A 578 -3.00 -24.33 15.22
C THR A 578 -4.38 -23.69 15.29
N SER A 579 -5.32 -24.20 14.50
CA SER A 579 -6.71 -23.77 14.50
C SER A 579 -7.38 -23.98 15.87
N PRO A 580 -8.55 -23.35 16.11
CA PRO A 580 -9.51 -23.88 17.06
C PRO A 580 -9.88 -25.34 16.70
N VAL A 581 -10.33 -26.08 17.70
CA VAL A 581 -10.90 -27.43 17.51
C VAL A 581 -12.23 -27.32 16.75
N ALA A 582 -12.45 -28.25 15.82
CA ALA A 582 -13.77 -28.61 15.32
C ALA A 582 -14.07 -30.06 15.71
N GLN A 583 -15.30 -30.35 16.13
CA GLN A 583 -15.72 -31.67 16.56
C GLN A 583 -16.62 -32.34 15.51
N VAL A 584 -16.59 -33.66 15.48
CA VAL A 584 -17.42 -34.50 14.61
C VAL A 584 -17.60 -35.87 15.25
N ASP A 585 -18.82 -36.37 15.29
CA ASP A 585 -19.11 -37.68 15.87
C ASP A 585 -18.96 -38.79 14.82
N ALA A 586 -18.41 -39.93 15.24
CA ALA A 586 -18.44 -41.15 14.46
C ALA A 586 -19.85 -41.76 14.44
N GLY A 587 -20.19 -42.47 13.36
CA GLY A 587 -21.44 -43.22 13.29
C GLY A 587 -21.37 -44.44 14.20
N ASP A 588 -22.32 -44.58 15.12
CA ASP A 588 -22.45 -45.81 15.90
C ASP A 588 -23.04 -46.95 15.03
N SER A 589 -22.32 -48.06 15.01
CA SER A 589 -22.67 -49.30 14.31
C SER A 589 -22.29 -50.55 15.12
N THR A 590 -22.03 -50.37 16.42
CA THR A 590 -21.51 -51.42 17.29
C THR A 590 -22.65 -51.99 18.11
N ALA A 591 -23.20 -53.13 17.65
CA ALA A 591 -24.32 -53.77 18.32
C ALA A 591 -24.03 -54.08 19.80
N PRO A 592 -24.98 -53.79 20.72
CA PRO A 592 -24.79 -53.97 22.14
C PRO A 592 -24.57 -55.44 22.47
N ALA A 593 -23.87 -55.70 23.57
CA ALA A 593 -23.54 -57.07 23.98
C ALA A 593 -24.81 -57.93 24.20
N ALA A 594 -24.68 -59.25 24.08
CA ALA A 594 -25.76 -60.16 24.45
C ALA A 594 -26.11 -60.03 25.96
N LEU A 595 -27.41 -60.01 26.25
CA LEU A 595 -27.97 -59.92 27.60
C LEU A 595 -27.51 -61.08 28.50
N LYS A 596 -27.46 -60.83 29.82
CA LYS A 596 -26.94 -61.78 30.82
C LYS A 596 -27.91 -61.92 31.98
N ASN A 597 -27.68 -62.95 32.79
CA ASN A 597 -28.38 -63.21 34.05
C ASN A 597 -29.92 -63.14 33.95
N LEU A 598 -30.44 -63.53 32.77
CA LEU A 598 -31.87 -63.57 32.49
C LEU A 598 -32.57 -64.54 33.44
N LYS A 599 -33.64 -64.06 34.08
CA LYS A 599 -34.48 -64.85 34.98
C LYS A 599 -35.94 -64.40 34.87
N VAL A 600 -36.83 -65.36 34.60
CA VAL A 600 -38.29 -65.19 34.72
C VAL A 600 -38.70 -65.28 36.19
N SER A 601 -39.70 -64.50 36.61
CA SER A 601 -40.26 -64.59 37.95
C SER A 601 -41.08 -65.88 38.15
N GLU A 602 -41.17 -66.35 39.40
CA GLU A 602 -41.90 -67.58 39.76
C GLU A 602 -43.41 -67.50 39.45
N ASP A 603 -43.96 -66.28 39.42
CA ASP A 603 -45.34 -66.01 39.00
C ASP A 603 -45.48 -65.72 37.49
N GLY A 604 -44.43 -65.91 36.69
CA GLY A 604 -44.45 -65.73 35.24
C GLY A 604 -44.71 -64.31 34.73
N SER A 605 -44.79 -63.31 35.62
CA SER A 605 -45.23 -61.95 35.26
C SER A 605 -44.09 -61.02 34.84
N GLN A 606 -42.83 -61.37 35.09
CA GLN A 606 -41.68 -60.50 34.89
C GLN A 606 -40.45 -61.26 34.38
N LEU A 607 -39.63 -60.55 33.60
CA LEU A 607 -38.26 -60.95 33.27
C LEU A 607 -37.29 -59.91 33.84
N THR A 608 -36.22 -60.37 34.49
CA THR A 608 -35.09 -59.54 34.95
C THR A 608 -33.79 -60.01 34.33
N GLY A 609 -32.80 -59.12 34.18
CA GLY A 609 -31.44 -59.48 33.77
C GLY A 609 -30.50 -58.29 33.71
N GLU A 610 -29.34 -58.49 33.08
CA GLU A 610 -28.28 -57.50 32.88
C GLU A 610 -28.06 -57.20 31.40
N GLY A 611 -27.77 -55.94 31.07
CA GLY A 611 -27.61 -55.44 29.71
C GLY A 611 -26.66 -54.25 29.59
N GLU A 612 -26.90 -53.42 28.57
CA GLU A 612 -26.13 -52.20 28.31
C GLU A 612 -26.98 -50.98 28.73
N PRO A 613 -26.49 -50.11 29.64
CA PRO A 613 -27.27 -48.98 30.17
C PRO A 613 -27.98 -48.14 29.10
N GLY A 614 -29.26 -47.85 29.33
CA GLY A 614 -30.13 -47.13 28.39
C GLY A 614 -30.65 -47.94 27.19
N ALA A 615 -30.18 -49.18 26.98
CA ALA A 615 -30.68 -50.02 25.89
C ALA A 615 -32.12 -50.48 26.12
N ASN A 616 -32.89 -50.55 25.04
CA ASN A 616 -34.28 -51.02 25.02
C ASN A 616 -34.31 -52.54 24.87
N VAL A 617 -34.76 -53.24 25.91
CA VAL A 617 -34.95 -54.69 25.92
C VAL A 617 -36.30 -55.05 25.28
N THR A 618 -36.30 -56.01 24.37
CA THR A 618 -37.50 -56.60 23.75
C THR A 618 -37.53 -58.11 23.97
N ILE A 619 -38.68 -58.60 24.43
CA ILE A 619 -38.95 -60.01 24.74
C ILE A 619 -40.08 -60.48 23.83
N THR A 620 -39.88 -61.59 23.10
CA THR A 620 -40.91 -62.21 22.24
C THR A 620 -41.09 -63.68 22.56
N ASP A 621 -42.20 -64.26 22.11
CA ASP A 621 -42.34 -65.72 21.99
C ASP A 621 -41.51 -66.26 20.80
N ASP A 622 -41.62 -67.57 20.53
CA ASP A 622 -40.96 -68.25 19.40
C ASP A 622 -41.61 -67.93 18.04
N ALA A 623 -42.83 -67.38 18.03
CA ALA A 623 -43.48 -66.84 16.84
C ALA A 623 -43.07 -65.37 16.55
N GLY A 624 -42.24 -64.76 17.40
CA GLY A 624 -41.75 -63.39 17.25
C GLY A 624 -42.73 -62.30 17.72
N LYS A 625 -43.80 -62.66 18.43
CA LYS A 625 -44.77 -61.70 19.00
C LYS A 625 -44.23 -61.17 20.33
N THR A 626 -44.23 -59.85 20.50
CA THR A 626 -43.79 -59.19 21.74
C THR A 626 -44.64 -59.60 22.94
N LEU A 627 -43.96 -60.06 24.00
CA LEU A 627 -44.52 -60.40 25.31
C LEU A 627 -44.22 -59.33 26.35
N GLY A 628 -43.10 -58.61 26.20
CA GLY A 628 -42.69 -57.55 27.12
C GLY A 628 -41.56 -56.69 26.58
N THR A 629 -41.42 -55.49 27.13
CA THR A 629 -40.31 -54.58 26.88
C THR A 629 -39.79 -54.00 28.20
N GLY A 630 -38.56 -53.50 28.19
CA GLY A 630 -37.94 -52.80 29.31
C GLY A 630 -36.81 -51.89 28.83
N VAL A 631 -36.22 -51.16 29.76
CA VAL A 631 -34.99 -50.38 29.51
C VAL A 631 -33.97 -50.79 30.58
N VAL A 632 -32.70 -50.86 30.21
CA VAL A 632 -31.59 -51.10 31.14
C VAL A 632 -31.26 -49.82 31.92
N ASP A 633 -31.13 -49.91 33.25
CA ASP A 633 -30.75 -48.81 34.12
C ASP A 633 -29.25 -48.44 34.03
N ASP A 634 -28.87 -47.31 34.63
CA ASP A 634 -27.49 -46.80 34.65
C ASP A 634 -26.51 -47.78 35.32
N GLU A 635 -27.01 -48.63 36.24
CA GLU A 635 -26.27 -49.72 36.87
C GLU A 635 -26.18 -51.01 36.02
N GLY A 636 -26.80 -51.06 34.83
CA GLY A 636 -26.70 -52.17 33.87
C GLY A 636 -27.74 -53.28 34.04
N ASN A 637 -28.81 -53.08 34.80
CA ASN A 637 -29.85 -54.07 35.10
C ASN A 637 -31.15 -53.71 34.37
N PHE A 638 -32.03 -54.68 34.12
CA PHE A 638 -33.38 -54.39 33.64
C PHE A 638 -34.44 -55.25 34.31
N LYS A 639 -35.68 -54.74 34.27
CA LYS A 639 -36.89 -55.47 34.65
C LYS A 639 -38.03 -55.12 33.69
N ALA A 640 -38.56 -56.13 33.01
CA ALA A 640 -39.71 -56.04 32.11
C ALA A 640 -40.90 -56.81 32.72
N ASN A 641 -42.12 -56.35 32.43
CA ASN A 641 -43.33 -57.14 32.70
C ASN A 641 -43.72 -57.94 31.45
N LEU A 642 -44.28 -59.14 31.64
CA LEU A 642 -44.72 -60.06 30.61
C LEU A 642 -46.26 -60.05 30.52
N SER A 643 -46.78 -59.91 29.30
CA SER A 643 -48.21 -59.85 29.00
C SER A 643 -48.52 -60.58 27.67
N PRO A 644 -49.14 -61.77 27.70
CA PRO A 644 -49.60 -62.51 28.88
C PRO A 644 -48.46 -62.96 29.79
N VAL A 645 -48.78 -63.31 31.04
CA VAL A 645 -47.85 -64.00 31.94
C VAL A 645 -47.44 -65.35 31.33
N GLN A 646 -46.23 -65.80 31.62
CA GLN A 646 -45.63 -67.00 31.03
C GLN A 646 -45.43 -68.05 32.13
N ARG A 647 -46.21 -69.13 32.08
CA ARG A 647 -46.40 -70.10 33.19
C ARG A 647 -46.53 -71.55 32.75
N ASN A 648 -46.20 -71.87 31.50
CA ASN A 648 -46.48 -73.14 30.85
C ASN A 648 -45.22 -73.66 30.13
N GLY A 649 -44.04 -73.35 30.67
CA GLY A 649 -42.74 -73.74 30.10
C GLY A 649 -42.33 -72.97 28.83
N GLU A 650 -42.86 -71.76 28.59
CA GLU A 650 -42.65 -71.03 27.34
C GLU A 650 -41.19 -70.54 27.15
N THR A 651 -40.63 -70.77 25.96
CA THR A 651 -39.32 -70.22 25.58
C THR A 651 -39.46 -68.76 25.14
N LEU A 652 -38.75 -67.86 25.84
CA LEU A 652 -38.73 -66.42 25.57
C LEU A 652 -37.46 -66.06 24.80
N ASN A 653 -37.62 -65.38 23.66
CA ASN A 653 -36.53 -64.82 22.87
C ASN A 653 -36.28 -63.37 23.30
N VAL A 654 -35.06 -63.05 23.75
CA VAL A 654 -34.74 -61.75 24.36
C VAL A 654 -33.59 -61.07 23.62
N THR A 655 -33.77 -59.79 23.32
CA THR A 655 -32.75 -58.91 22.69
C THR A 655 -32.72 -57.55 23.38
N GLN A 656 -31.61 -56.83 23.24
CA GLN A 656 -31.55 -55.40 23.56
C GLN A 656 -31.13 -54.58 22.34
N LYS A 657 -31.56 -53.32 22.29
CA LYS A 657 -31.27 -52.36 21.23
C LYS A 657 -30.73 -51.07 21.84
N ASP A 658 -29.58 -50.61 21.37
CA ASP A 658 -28.95 -49.37 21.82
C ASP A 658 -29.71 -48.12 21.35
N ALA A 659 -29.19 -46.93 21.68
CA ALA A 659 -29.79 -45.66 21.27
C ALA A 659 -29.64 -45.36 19.75
N ALA A 660 -28.67 -45.99 19.07
CA ALA A 660 -28.45 -45.86 17.63
C ALA A 660 -29.34 -46.81 16.79
N GLY A 661 -29.95 -47.81 17.43
CA GLY A 661 -30.84 -48.80 16.84
C GLY A 661 -30.19 -50.16 16.56
N ASN A 662 -28.90 -50.36 16.85
CA ASN A 662 -28.25 -51.66 16.66
C ASN A 662 -28.79 -52.66 17.69
N THR A 663 -28.96 -53.92 17.29
CA THR A 663 -29.64 -54.95 18.11
C THR A 663 -28.65 -56.07 18.48
N SER A 664 -28.67 -56.48 19.75
CA SER A 664 -27.83 -57.56 20.28
C SER A 664 -28.15 -58.91 19.61
N PRO A 665 -27.25 -59.91 19.74
CA PRO A 665 -27.63 -61.30 19.58
C PRO A 665 -28.84 -61.66 20.45
N VAL A 666 -29.69 -62.58 19.97
CA VAL A 666 -30.81 -63.15 20.74
C VAL A 666 -30.26 -64.05 21.85
N VAL A 667 -30.85 -63.96 23.03
CA VAL A 667 -30.64 -64.88 24.15
C VAL A 667 -31.98 -65.51 24.50
N GLN A 668 -32.00 -66.84 24.68
CA GLN A 668 -33.22 -67.57 25.02
C GLN A 668 -33.28 -67.84 26.54
N VAL A 669 -34.47 -67.80 27.11
CA VAL A 669 -34.74 -68.13 28.52
C VAL A 669 -36.10 -68.81 28.64
N GLU A 670 -36.17 -69.91 29.38
CA GLU A 670 -37.40 -70.68 29.62
C GLU A 670 -38.18 -70.08 30.80
N ALA A 671 -39.50 -69.97 30.67
CA ALA A 671 -40.40 -69.70 31.79
C ALA A 671 -40.58 -70.95 32.66
N GLY A 672 -40.97 -70.76 33.93
CA GLY A 672 -41.36 -71.88 34.78
C GLY A 672 -42.74 -72.41 34.39
N ASP A 673 -42.94 -73.72 34.48
CA ASP A 673 -44.29 -74.28 34.43
C ASP A 673 -44.91 -74.29 35.84
N SER A 674 -46.16 -73.83 35.92
CA SER A 674 -46.98 -73.72 37.12
C SER A 674 -48.48 -73.79 36.78
N THR A 675 -48.83 -74.21 35.56
CA THR A 675 -50.20 -74.19 35.05
C THR A 675 -50.81 -75.57 35.20
N ALA A 676 -51.58 -75.76 36.27
CA ALA A 676 -52.24 -77.04 36.54
C ALA A 676 -53.07 -77.54 35.34
N PRO A 677 -52.94 -78.84 34.99
CA PRO A 677 -53.63 -79.41 33.84
C PRO A 677 -55.14 -79.36 34.05
N VAL A 678 -55.89 -79.37 32.94
CA VAL A 678 -57.36 -79.28 32.96
C VAL A 678 -57.95 -80.45 33.77
N ALA A 679 -59.11 -80.27 34.40
CA ALA A 679 -59.76 -81.34 35.16
C ALA A 679 -60.17 -82.54 34.25
N PRO A 680 -59.97 -83.80 34.68
CA PRO A 680 -60.42 -85.00 33.94
C PRO A 680 -61.92 -84.99 33.63
N ARG A 681 -62.30 -85.55 32.48
CA ARG A 681 -63.67 -85.48 31.95
C ARG A 681 -64.11 -86.80 31.31
N ASN A 682 -65.39 -86.91 30.98
CA ASN A 682 -66.01 -88.11 30.39
C ASN A 682 -65.75 -89.39 31.22
N LEU A 683 -65.74 -89.24 32.54
CA LEU A 683 -65.47 -90.31 33.51
C LEU A 683 -66.57 -91.38 33.49
N ALA A 684 -66.18 -92.64 33.38
CA ALA A 684 -67.10 -93.78 33.48
C ALA A 684 -66.42 -94.98 34.17
N VAL A 685 -67.10 -95.58 35.15
CA VAL A 685 -66.69 -96.83 35.81
C VAL A 685 -67.34 -98.01 35.08
N SER A 686 -66.63 -99.14 34.93
CA SER A 686 -67.19 -100.35 34.33
C SER A 686 -68.29 -101.00 35.18
N GLU A 687 -69.22 -101.74 34.57
CA GLU A 687 -70.33 -102.42 35.27
C GLU A 687 -69.85 -103.42 36.36
N ASP A 688 -68.63 -103.94 36.22
CA ASP A 688 -67.98 -104.83 37.19
C ASP A 688 -67.11 -104.11 38.23
N GLY A 689 -67.05 -102.77 38.17
CA GLY A 689 -66.28 -101.92 39.07
C GLY A 689 -64.77 -101.93 38.88
N SER A 690 -64.23 -102.67 37.90
CA SER A 690 -62.79 -102.96 37.78
C SER A 690 -61.95 -101.93 37.02
N GLN A 691 -62.58 -100.99 36.31
CA GLN A 691 -61.92 -99.98 35.48
C GLN A 691 -62.62 -98.61 35.58
N LEU A 692 -61.83 -97.54 35.49
CA LEU A 692 -62.28 -96.20 35.14
C LEU A 692 -61.73 -95.84 33.76
N THR A 693 -62.55 -95.23 32.89
CA THR A 693 -62.09 -94.57 31.65
C THR A 693 -62.44 -93.09 31.65
N GLY A 694 -61.70 -92.28 30.89
CA GLY A 694 -61.97 -90.85 30.73
C GLY A 694 -61.07 -90.15 29.72
N GLU A 695 -61.18 -88.83 29.68
CA GLU A 695 -60.37 -87.90 28.90
C GLU A 695 -59.59 -86.95 29.82
N GLY A 696 -58.34 -86.65 29.44
CA GLY A 696 -57.41 -85.83 30.21
C GLY A 696 -56.48 -84.99 29.34
N GLU A 697 -55.30 -84.68 29.87
CA GLU A 697 -54.25 -83.92 29.18
C GLU A 697 -53.09 -84.86 28.79
N PRO A 698 -52.71 -84.96 27.50
CA PRO A 698 -51.73 -85.92 27.01
C PRO A 698 -50.42 -85.95 27.82
N GLY A 699 -50.03 -87.13 28.30
CA GLY A 699 -48.84 -87.34 29.12
C GLY A 699 -49.01 -87.06 30.61
N ALA A 700 -50.16 -86.56 31.08
CA ALA A 700 -50.43 -86.39 32.50
C ALA A 700 -50.72 -87.73 33.21
N ASP A 701 -50.30 -87.85 34.47
CA ASP A 701 -50.56 -89.03 35.31
C ASP A 701 -51.88 -88.86 36.08
N VAL A 702 -52.84 -89.75 35.83
CA VAL A 702 -54.17 -89.82 36.44
C VAL A 702 -54.11 -90.66 37.72
N THR A 703 -54.74 -90.17 38.79
CA THR A 703 -54.91 -90.87 40.07
C THR A 703 -56.39 -90.93 40.44
N VAL A 704 -56.85 -92.10 40.88
CA VAL A 704 -58.22 -92.39 41.35
C VAL A 704 -58.20 -92.82 42.82
N LYS A 705 -59.13 -92.32 43.63
CA LYS A 705 -59.23 -92.57 45.08
C LYS A 705 -60.66 -92.87 45.54
N ASP A 706 -60.77 -93.59 46.65
CA ASP A 706 -62.02 -93.81 47.41
C ASP A 706 -62.42 -92.57 48.23
N ASP A 707 -63.61 -92.58 48.87
CA ASP A 707 -64.11 -91.46 49.69
C ASP A 707 -63.29 -91.28 50.99
N ALA A 708 -62.56 -92.31 51.40
CA ALA A 708 -61.57 -92.26 52.48
C ALA A 708 -60.20 -91.68 52.04
N GLY A 709 -60.01 -91.37 50.74
CA GLY A 709 -58.81 -90.77 50.16
C GLY A 709 -57.67 -91.74 49.82
N ASN A 710 -57.89 -93.06 49.90
CA ASN A 710 -56.90 -94.08 49.50
C ASN A 710 -56.88 -94.23 47.97
N THR A 711 -55.70 -94.37 47.38
CA THR A 711 -55.57 -94.60 45.92
C THR A 711 -56.07 -96.00 45.53
N LEU A 712 -57.09 -96.04 44.67
CA LEU A 712 -57.65 -97.24 44.05
C LEU A 712 -56.94 -97.62 42.75
N GLY A 713 -56.34 -96.64 42.06
CA GLY A 713 -55.64 -96.86 40.79
C GLY A 713 -54.90 -95.62 40.29
N THR A 714 -53.94 -95.85 39.40
CA THR A 714 -53.25 -94.80 38.64
C THR A 714 -53.06 -95.24 37.19
N GLY A 715 -52.90 -94.27 36.28
CA GLY A 715 -52.58 -94.48 34.87
C GLY A 715 -52.07 -93.18 34.24
N THR A 716 -51.77 -93.17 32.95
CA THR A 716 -51.29 -91.99 32.24
C THR A 716 -52.21 -91.71 31.05
N VAL A 717 -52.42 -90.44 30.71
CA VAL A 717 -53.19 -90.04 29.52
C VAL A 717 -52.36 -90.23 28.25
N ASN A 718 -52.96 -90.85 27.23
CA ASN A 718 -52.33 -91.09 25.93
C ASN A 718 -52.20 -89.79 25.10
N ASP A 719 -51.38 -89.83 24.03
CA ASP A 719 -51.21 -88.74 23.07
C ASP A 719 -52.52 -88.22 22.43
N ASP A 720 -53.58 -89.05 22.42
CA ASP A 720 -54.91 -88.70 21.90
C ASP A 720 -55.88 -88.09 22.95
N GLY A 721 -55.41 -87.93 24.20
CA GLY A 721 -56.19 -87.39 25.31
C GLY A 721 -57.04 -88.42 26.07
N SER A 722 -57.05 -89.69 25.67
CA SER A 722 -57.78 -90.75 26.38
C SER A 722 -56.99 -91.38 27.52
N PHE A 723 -57.66 -91.89 28.56
CA PHE A 723 -57.04 -92.71 29.60
C PHE A 723 -57.93 -93.88 30.07
N GLN A 724 -57.27 -94.90 30.64
CA GLN A 724 -57.89 -96.00 31.37
C GLN A 724 -57.08 -96.27 32.64
N VAL A 725 -57.76 -96.39 33.78
CA VAL A 725 -57.18 -96.69 35.09
C VAL A 725 -57.83 -97.96 35.67
N PRO A 726 -57.06 -99.03 35.95
CA PRO A 726 -57.58 -100.19 36.67
C PRO A 726 -57.83 -99.84 38.14
N LEU A 727 -58.94 -100.34 38.71
CA LEU A 727 -59.34 -100.10 40.09
C LEU A 727 -59.18 -101.38 40.92
N GLU A 728 -58.40 -101.33 41.99
CA GLU A 728 -58.20 -102.44 42.93
C GLU A 728 -58.37 -101.96 44.39
N PRO A 729 -59.37 -102.46 45.15
CA PRO A 729 -60.40 -103.42 44.72
C PRO A 729 -61.42 -102.79 43.75
N ALA A 730 -62.12 -103.65 43.01
CA ALA A 730 -63.22 -103.24 42.13
C ALA A 730 -64.42 -102.66 42.92
N GLN A 731 -65.02 -101.60 42.39
CA GLN A 731 -66.03 -100.77 43.07
C GLN A 731 -67.45 -101.07 42.59
N ILE A 732 -68.26 -101.72 43.43
CA ILE A 732 -69.64 -102.15 43.13
C ILE A 732 -70.61 -101.87 44.31
N ASN A 733 -70.32 -100.81 45.05
CA ASN A 733 -70.92 -100.47 46.35
C ASN A 733 -71.74 -99.17 46.36
N GLY A 734 -71.82 -98.44 45.25
CA GLY A 734 -72.45 -97.11 45.20
C GLY A 734 -71.59 -95.96 45.75
N GLU A 735 -70.28 -96.14 45.92
CA GLU A 735 -69.38 -95.11 46.46
C GLU A 735 -68.90 -94.12 45.40
N THR A 736 -68.75 -92.85 45.80
CA THR A 736 -68.22 -91.78 44.96
C THR A 736 -66.70 -91.81 44.92
N LEU A 737 -66.12 -92.02 43.74
CA LEU A 737 -64.69 -92.03 43.51
C LEU A 737 -64.20 -90.62 43.16
N SER A 738 -62.98 -90.26 43.59
CA SER A 738 -62.36 -88.97 43.28
C SER A 738 -61.16 -89.12 42.33
N VAL A 739 -61.06 -88.23 41.34
CA VAL A 739 -60.13 -88.34 40.20
C VAL A 739 -59.40 -87.02 39.98
N THR A 740 -58.08 -87.09 39.79
CA THR A 740 -57.20 -85.97 39.44
C THR A 740 -56.18 -86.41 38.40
N GLN A 741 -55.65 -85.47 37.61
CA GLN A 741 -54.45 -85.71 36.81
C GLN A 741 -53.33 -84.73 37.16
N GLN A 742 -52.08 -85.12 36.95
CA GLN A 742 -50.88 -84.36 37.30
C GLN A 742 -49.95 -84.26 36.08
N ASP A 743 -49.45 -83.07 35.77
CA ASP A 743 -48.57 -82.84 34.61
C ASP A 743 -47.10 -83.23 34.88
N ALA A 744 -46.26 -83.08 33.84
CA ALA A 744 -44.83 -83.36 33.92
C ALA A 744 -44.01 -82.35 34.76
N ALA A 745 -44.65 -81.29 35.26
CA ALA A 745 -44.10 -80.28 36.17
C ALA A 745 -44.65 -80.42 37.60
N ASP A 746 -45.25 -81.57 37.93
CA ASP A 746 -45.91 -81.91 39.19
C ASP A 746 -47.19 -81.09 39.52
N ASN A 747 -47.71 -80.22 38.63
CA ASN A 747 -48.96 -79.50 38.92
C ASN A 747 -50.17 -80.44 38.83
N THR A 748 -51.08 -80.37 39.81
CA THR A 748 -52.26 -81.26 39.88
C THR A 748 -53.54 -80.52 39.51
N SER A 749 -54.39 -81.15 38.70
CA SER A 749 -55.71 -80.66 38.30
C SER A 749 -56.67 -80.48 39.49
N PRO A 750 -57.77 -79.73 39.30
CA PRO A 750 -58.94 -79.87 40.17
C PRO A 750 -59.44 -81.32 40.24
N VAL A 751 -60.06 -81.68 41.37
CA VAL A 751 -60.68 -83.00 41.60
C VAL A 751 -62.03 -83.07 40.88
N VAL A 752 -62.32 -84.21 40.26
CA VAL A 752 -63.64 -84.55 39.67
C VAL A 752 -64.12 -85.88 40.26
N THR A 753 -65.42 -86.06 40.41
CA THR A 753 -66.03 -87.23 41.05
C THR A 753 -66.87 -88.08 40.11
N VAL A 754 -66.98 -89.37 40.38
CA VAL A 754 -67.79 -90.34 39.61
C VAL A 754 -68.23 -91.50 40.50
N ASP A 755 -69.50 -91.92 40.42
CA ASP A 755 -70.07 -92.95 41.31
C ASP A 755 -69.92 -94.38 40.77
N ALA A 756 -69.77 -95.33 41.69
CA ALA A 756 -69.74 -96.77 41.40
C ALA A 756 -71.15 -97.40 41.27
N PRO A 757 -71.31 -98.52 40.54
CA PRO A 757 -72.60 -99.22 40.38
C PRO A 757 -73.09 -99.95 41.65
N LEU A 758 -74.34 -100.43 41.62
CA LEU A 758 -75.05 -101.18 42.68
C LEU A 758 -75.64 -102.51 42.17
N GLY A 759 -75.65 -103.57 42.98
CA GLY A 759 -76.09 -104.92 42.62
C GLY A 759 -77.46 -105.37 43.18
N ILE A 760 -78.14 -106.30 42.49
CA ILE A 760 -79.53 -106.73 42.75
C ILE A 760 -79.69 -108.17 43.32
N GLY A 761 -80.77 -108.39 44.09
CA GLY A 761 -81.02 -109.61 44.92
C GLY A 761 -81.72 -110.80 44.25
N SER A 762 -82.19 -111.78 45.05
CA SER A 762 -82.63 -113.10 44.58
C SER A 762 -84.05 -113.16 43.99
N ASN A 763 -84.41 -114.26 43.33
CA ASN A 763 -85.71 -114.44 42.69
C ASN A 763 -86.87 -114.55 43.69
N SER A 764 -86.65 -115.21 44.84
CA SER A 764 -87.70 -115.33 45.87
C SER A 764 -87.98 -113.99 46.55
N ASP A 765 -86.94 -113.18 46.78
CA ASP A 765 -87.11 -111.80 47.26
C ASP A 765 -87.89 -110.99 46.22
N PHE A 766 -87.50 -111.06 44.94
CA PHE A 766 -88.13 -110.33 43.84
C PHE A 766 -89.63 -110.61 43.72
N VAL A 767 -90.06 -111.87 43.83
CA VAL A 767 -91.48 -112.24 43.81
C VAL A 767 -92.25 -111.62 44.97
N GLU A 768 -91.66 -111.58 46.17
CA GLU A 768 -92.31 -110.92 47.31
C GLU A 768 -92.44 -109.39 47.09
N TYR A 769 -91.44 -108.73 46.50
CA TYR A 769 -91.55 -107.32 46.12
C TYR A 769 -92.69 -107.06 45.13
N LEU A 770 -92.97 -107.96 44.16
CA LEU A 770 -94.09 -107.78 43.23
C LEU A 770 -95.46 -107.87 43.94
N TYR A 771 -95.63 -108.83 44.86
CA TYR A 771 -96.82 -108.92 45.68
C TYR A 771 -96.98 -107.68 46.58
N GLN A 772 -95.89 -107.25 47.24
CA GLN A 772 -95.93 -106.14 48.19
C GLN A 772 -96.09 -104.78 47.53
N SER A 773 -95.59 -104.58 46.30
CA SER A 773 -95.68 -103.29 45.58
C SER A 773 -96.90 -103.23 44.66
N ILE A 774 -97.05 -104.17 43.72
CA ILE A 774 -98.05 -104.09 42.65
C ILE A 774 -99.44 -104.54 43.14
N LEU A 775 -99.50 -105.62 43.91
CA LEU A 775 -100.76 -106.12 44.50
C LEU A 775 -101.01 -105.55 45.90
N VAL A 776 -100.06 -104.76 46.41
CA VAL A 776 -100.10 -104.06 47.70
C VAL A 776 -100.42 -104.99 48.88
N ARG A 777 -99.93 -106.23 48.88
CA ARG A 777 -100.19 -107.23 49.94
C ARG A 777 -99.06 -108.24 50.13
N ALA A 778 -99.13 -109.04 51.18
CA ALA A 778 -98.31 -110.25 51.27
C ALA A 778 -98.75 -111.30 50.24
N SER A 779 -97.80 -112.14 49.81
CA SER A 779 -98.07 -113.27 48.91
C SER A 779 -98.82 -114.42 49.60
N GLU A 780 -99.63 -115.18 48.85
CA GLU A 780 -100.07 -116.50 49.31
C GLU A 780 -98.94 -117.52 49.12
N PRO A 781 -98.76 -118.51 50.03
CA PRO A 781 -97.70 -119.51 49.91
C PRO A 781 -97.68 -120.27 48.58
N ASP A 782 -98.85 -120.63 48.06
CA ASP A 782 -98.98 -121.35 46.78
C ASP A 782 -98.65 -120.44 45.57
N GLY A 783 -99.01 -119.15 45.66
CA GLY A 783 -98.75 -118.15 44.62
C GLY A 783 -97.28 -117.74 44.56
N HIS A 784 -96.66 -117.46 45.71
CA HIS A 784 -95.22 -117.20 45.82
C HIS A 784 -94.41 -118.40 45.28
N ALA A 785 -94.76 -119.62 45.69
CA ALA A 785 -94.06 -120.82 45.24
C ALA A 785 -94.18 -121.05 43.72
N TYR A 786 -95.34 -120.74 43.13
CA TYR A 786 -95.56 -120.82 41.69
C TYR A 786 -94.67 -119.82 40.92
N TRP A 787 -94.75 -118.53 41.24
CA TRP A 787 -94.00 -117.50 40.50
C TRP A 787 -92.49 -117.61 40.68
N THR A 788 -91.99 -117.89 41.89
CA THR A 788 -90.56 -118.14 42.12
C THR A 788 -90.09 -119.35 41.30
N GLY A 789 -90.93 -120.39 41.19
CA GLY A 789 -90.68 -121.53 40.30
C GLY A 789 -90.60 -121.18 38.81
N THR A 790 -91.40 -120.23 38.31
CA THR A 790 -91.33 -119.77 36.91
C THR A 790 -90.08 -118.93 36.60
N LEU A 791 -89.56 -118.17 37.59
CA LEU A 791 -88.28 -117.46 37.43
C LEU A 791 -87.07 -118.41 37.52
N ASP A 792 -87.08 -119.33 38.49
CA ASP A 792 -85.97 -120.28 38.71
C ASP A 792 -85.86 -121.34 37.61
N SER A 793 -86.95 -121.59 36.86
CA SER A 793 -86.95 -122.42 35.65
C SER A 793 -86.59 -121.66 34.37
N GLY A 794 -86.62 -120.32 34.40
CA GLY A 794 -86.51 -119.48 33.21
C GLY A 794 -87.72 -119.57 32.26
N GLU A 795 -88.89 -119.96 32.77
CA GLU A 795 -90.16 -119.97 32.02
C GLU A 795 -90.72 -118.55 31.85
N LEU A 796 -90.39 -117.63 32.77
CA LEU A 796 -90.56 -116.19 32.65
C LEU A 796 -89.26 -115.46 33.05
N THR A 797 -88.95 -114.34 32.41
CA THR A 797 -87.99 -113.37 32.94
C THR A 797 -88.63 -112.50 34.03
N ARG A 798 -87.79 -111.81 34.82
CA ARG A 798 -88.26 -110.83 35.81
C ARG A 798 -89.12 -109.72 35.22
N ALA A 799 -88.84 -109.30 33.98
CA ALA A 799 -89.61 -108.26 33.29
C ALA A 799 -90.99 -108.77 32.82
N GLU A 800 -91.07 -109.97 32.26
CA GLU A 800 -92.35 -110.59 31.87
C GLU A 800 -93.23 -110.90 33.10
N LEU A 801 -92.62 -111.22 34.25
CA LEU A 801 -93.35 -111.38 35.50
C LEU A 801 -93.90 -110.05 36.05
N VAL A 802 -93.14 -108.95 35.93
CA VAL A 802 -93.62 -107.59 36.27
C VAL A 802 -94.85 -107.21 35.44
N ASP A 803 -94.77 -107.39 34.12
CA ASP A 803 -95.90 -107.16 33.20
C ASP A 803 -97.13 -108.02 33.55
N THR A 804 -96.90 -109.29 33.92
CA THR A 804 -97.94 -110.23 34.37
C THR A 804 -98.62 -109.77 35.66
N PHE A 805 -97.90 -109.12 36.58
CA PHE A 805 -98.47 -108.57 37.82
C PHE A 805 -99.22 -107.26 37.59
N LEU A 806 -98.64 -106.33 36.80
CA LEU A 806 -99.27 -105.04 36.45
C LEU A 806 -100.59 -105.23 35.70
N ASN A 807 -100.65 -106.19 34.77
CA ASN A 807 -101.85 -106.50 33.99
C ASN A 807 -102.77 -107.56 34.64
N SER A 808 -102.55 -107.87 35.92
CA SER A 808 -103.44 -108.77 36.66
C SER A 808 -104.80 -108.12 36.96
N VAL A 809 -105.85 -108.95 37.01
CA VAL A 809 -107.21 -108.52 37.43
C VAL A 809 -107.16 -107.85 38.81
N GLU A 810 -106.31 -108.35 39.70
CA GLU A 810 -106.18 -107.80 41.06
C GLU A 810 -105.57 -106.40 41.07
N ALA A 811 -104.54 -106.12 40.25
CA ALA A 811 -104.03 -104.76 40.08
C ALA A 811 -105.11 -103.86 39.47
N LYS A 812 -105.64 -104.23 38.29
CA LYS A 812 -106.55 -103.40 37.48
C LYS A 812 -107.91 -103.13 38.12
N GLU A 813 -108.49 -104.08 38.86
CA GLU A 813 -109.85 -103.97 39.44
C GLU A 813 -109.88 -103.66 40.95
N VAL A 814 -108.75 -103.76 41.68
CA VAL A 814 -108.70 -103.51 43.14
C VAL A 814 -107.72 -102.41 43.52
N VAL A 815 -106.54 -102.34 42.90
CA VAL A 815 -105.45 -101.43 43.31
C VAL A 815 -105.53 -100.10 42.58
N GLU A 816 -105.52 -100.11 41.25
CA GLU A 816 -105.55 -98.87 40.47
C GLU A 816 -106.79 -97.99 40.72
N PRO A 817 -108.02 -98.53 40.85
CA PRO A 817 -109.20 -97.70 41.09
C PRO A 817 -109.14 -96.95 42.44
N VAL A 818 -108.49 -97.55 43.45
CA VAL A 818 -108.22 -96.88 44.73
C VAL A 818 -107.19 -95.76 44.53
N ALA A 819 -106.10 -96.01 43.79
CA ALA A 819 -105.12 -94.97 43.49
C ALA A 819 -105.75 -93.80 42.70
N ARG A 820 -106.67 -94.09 41.76
CA ARG A 820 -107.45 -93.06 41.03
C ARG A 820 -108.36 -92.24 41.93
N LEU A 821 -108.91 -92.79 43.02
CA LEU A 821 -109.64 -91.98 44.02
C LEU A 821 -108.72 -91.00 44.77
N TYR A 822 -107.45 -91.36 45.03
CA TYR A 822 -106.47 -90.42 45.59
C TYR A 822 -106.10 -89.32 44.59
N TYR A 823 -105.81 -89.64 43.32
CA TYR A 823 -105.52 -88.61 42.32
C TYR A 823 -106.74 -87.71 42.03
N ALA A 824 -107.92 -88.27 41.76
CA ALA A 824 -109.13 -87.51 41.40
C ALA A 824 -109.67 -86.62 42.54
N LEU A 825 -109.39 -86.93 43.81
CA LEU A 825 -109.86 -86.12 44.95
C LEU A 825 -108.76 -85.33 45.64
N LEU A 826 -107.57 -85.87 45.82
CA LEU A 826 -106.54 -85.32 46.72
C LEU A 826 -105.31 -84.78 45.98
N ASP A 827 -105.26 -84.89 44.64
CA ASP A 827 -104.17 -84.41 43.77
C ASP A 827 -102.78 -84.90 44.22
N ARG A 828 -102.72 -86.14 44.72
CA ARG A 828 -101.51 -86.75 45.28
C ARG A 828 -101.47 -88.25 45.10
N GLU A 829 -100.26 -88.79 45.12
CA GLU A 829 -99.99 -90.22 45.25
C GLU A 829 -100.57 -90.77 46.59
N PRO A 830 -101.16 -91.98 46.60
CA PRO A 830 -101.62 -92.62 47.81
C PRO A 830 -100.45 -93.01 48.74
N GLU A 831 -100.61 -92.82 50.05
CA GLU A 831 -99.68 -93.40 51.00
C GLU A 831 -99.84 -94.93 51.07
N ASP A 832 -98.73 -95.65 51.07
CA ASP A 832 -98.66 -97.13 51.07
C ASP A 832 -99.68 -97.78 52.03
N ALA A 833 -99.71 -97.32 53.29
CA ALA A 833 -100.60 -97.87 54.32
C ALA A 833 -102.09 -97.66 54.00
N GLY A 834 -102.45 -96.56 53.34
CA GLY A 834 -103.82 -96.26 52.92
C GLY A 834 -104.25 -97.07 51.70
N LEU A 835 -103.37 -97.17 50.68
CA LEU A 835 -103.58 -98.02 49.51
C LEU A 835 -103.78 -99.49 49.93
N ARG A 836 -102.91 -100.00 50.82
CA ARG A 836 -103.04 -101.34 51.43
C ARG A 836 -104.38 -101.54 52.11
N TYR A 837 -104.84 -100.55 52.89
CA TYR A 837 -106.07 -100.66 53.66
C TYR A 837 -107.31 -100.78 52.75
N TRP A 838 -107.50 -99.83 51.84
CA TRP A 838 -108.68 -99.83 50.96
C TRP A 838 -108.69 -101.03 50.01
N ALA A 839 -107.54 -101.39 49.44
CA ALA A 839 -107.43 -102.60 48.62
C ALA A 839 -107.73 -103.88 49.42
N ALA A 840 -107.41 -103.93 50.72
CA ALA A 840 -107.75 -105.08 51.57
C ALA A 840 -109.27 -105.19 51.85
N GLU A 841 -109.96 -104.08 52.12
CA GLU A 841 -111.41 -104.09 52.38
C GLU A 841 -112.23 -104.44 51.12
N ILE A 842 -111.82 -103.93 49.93
CA ILE A 842 -112.42 -104.32 48.65
C ILE A 842 -112.18 -105.81 48.36
N ARG A 843 -110.93 -106.28 48.50
CA ARG A 843 -110.55 -107.69 48.30
C ARG A 843 -111.27 -108.66 49.26
N ALA A 844 -111.59 -108.21 50.47
CA ALA A 844 -112.40 -108.97 51.43
C ALA A 844 -113.90 -109.01 51.08
N GLY A 845 -114.37 -108.12 50.18
CA GLY A 845 -115.79 -107.90 49.92
C GLY A 845 -116.51 -107.19 51.07
N ASN A 846 -115.77 -106.47 51.92
CA ASN A 846 -116.32 -105.70 53.05
C ASN A 846 -116.85 -104.34 52.60
N LEU A 847 -116.23 -103.74 51.58
CA LEU A 847 -116.62 -102.47 50.96
C LEU A 847 -116.58 -102.61 49.43
N THR A 848 -117.49 -101.93 48.75
CA THR A 848 -117.39 -101.64 47.31
C THR A 848 -116.52 -100.39 47.07
N LEU A 849 -116.05 -100.22 45.83
CA LEU A 849 -115.31 -99.00 45.44
C LEU A 849 -116.16 -97.71 45.59
N GLU A 850 -117.50 -97.82 45.46
CA GLU A 850 -118.45 -96.74 45.73
C GLU A 850 -118.49 -96.37 47.23
N GLU A 851 -118.49 -97.37 48.12
CA GLU A 851 -118.39 -97.14 49.57
C GLU A 851 -117.00 -96.60 49.96
N VAL A 852 -115.93 -96.99 49.27
CA VAL A 852 -114.60 -96.36 49.45
C VAL A 852 -114.61 -94.90 48.98
N SER A 853 -115.17 -94.59 47.81
CA SER A 853 -115.36 -93.20 47.35
C SER A 853 -116.19 -92.37 48.34
N HIS A 854 -117.22 -92.97 48.93
CA HIS A 854 -118.00 -92.38 50.03
C HIS A 854 -117.14 -92.14 51.28
N HIS A 855 -116.27 -93.07 51.67
CA HIS A 855 -115.33 -92.85 52.78
C HIS A 855 -114.33 -91.72 52.50
N PHE A 856 -113.91 -91.52 51.26
CA PHE A 856 -113.03 -90.41 50.86
C PHE A 856 -113.73 -89.05 51.04
N VAL A 857 -114.92 -88.85 50.44
CA VAL A 857 -115.63 -87.55 50.47
C VAL A 857 -116.29 -87.20 51.82
N TYR A 858 -116.21 -88.10 52.81
CA TYR A 858 -116.58 -87.84 54.21
C TYR A 858 -115.43 -88.17 55.18
N SER A 859 -114.19 -88.13 54.70
CA SER A 859 -112.99 -88.31 55.53
C SER A 859 -112.59 -87.03 56.27
N ALA A 860 -111.85 -87.18 57.37
CA ALA A 860 -111.23 -86.04 58.05
C ALA A 860 -110.12 -85.37 57.20
N GLU A 861 -109.61 -86.04 56.16
CA GLU A 861 -108.70 -85.44 55.18
C GLU A 861 -109.47 -84.55 54.20
N TYR A 862 -110.64 -84.98 53.73
CA TYR A 862 -111.56 -84.13 52.93
C TYR A 862 -111.97 -82.86 53.68
N ASP A 863 -112.42 -82.99 54.94
CA ASP A 863 -112.73 -81.84 55.80
C ASP A 863 -111.51 -80.93 56.04
N GLY A 864 -110.29 -81.49 56.02
CA GLY A 864 -109.04 -80.75 56.18
C GLY A 864 -108.57 -80.01 54.93
N THR A 865 -108.73 -80.62 53.74
CA THR A 865 -108.28 -80.07 52.45
C THR A 865 -109.30 -79.07 51.87
N PHE A 866 -110.60 -79.32 52.05
CA PHE A 866 -111.67 -78.50 51.43
C PHE A 866 -112.43 -77.64 52.44
N GLY A 867 -112.50 -78.08 53.69
CA GLY A 867 -113.28 -77.43 54.74
C GLY A 867 -114.73 -77.93 54.85
N ILE A 868 -115.34 -77.58 55.98
CA ILE A 868 -116.74 -77.91 56.28
C ILE A 868 -117.65 -76.90 55.55
N ASP A 869 -118.80 -77.36 55.03
CA ASP A 869 -119.80 -76.58 54.26
C ASP A 869 -119.38 -76.12 52.84
N VAL A 870 -118.51 -76.86 52.17
CA VAL A 870 -118.16 -76.68 50.73
C VAL A 870 -119.38 -76.91 49.83
N SER A 871 -119.62 -76.03 48.85
CA SER A 871 -120.71 -76.19 47.86
C SER A 871 -120.38 -77.18 46.74
N ASP A 872 -121.41 -77.72 46.08
CA ASP A 872 -121.23 -78.73 45.03
C ASP A 872 -120.44 -78.21 43.81
N GLU A 873 -120.57 -76.92 43.46
CA GLU A 873 -119.74 -76.32 42.41
C GLU A 873 -118.27 -76.23 42.83
N GLN A 874 -117.97 -75.91 44.09
CA GLN A 874 -116.60 -75.86 44.61
C GLN A 874 -115.96 -77.25 44.69
N PHE A 875 -116.70 -78.24 45.16
CA PHE A 875 -116.29 -79.65 45.14
C PHE A 875 -115.97 -80.11 43.71
N LEU A 876 -116.89 -79.87 42.77
CA LEU A 876 -116.70 -80.29 41.38
C LEU A 876 -115.57 -79.53 40.68
N ASN A 877 -115.33 -78.25 41.02
CA ASN A 877 -114.16 -77.51 40.55
C ASN A 877 -112.85 -78.16 41.00
N TRP A 878 -112.75 -78.57 42.28
CA TRP A 878 -111.55 -79.24 42.76
C TRP A 878 -111.36 -80.60 42.08
N VAL A 879 -112.40 -81.43 42.01
CA VAL A 879 -112.31 -82.75 41.37
C VAL A 879 -111.95 -82.62 39.88
N TYR A 880 -112.41 -81.59 39.17
CA TYR A 880 -111.96 -81.31 37.80
C TYR A 880 -110.49 -80.83 37.72
N GLN A 881 -110.04 -80.03 38.68
CA GLN A 881 -108.65 -79.57 38.75
C GLN A 881 -107.68 -80.71 39.07
N ALA A 882 -108.03 -81.60 40.01
CA ALA A 882 -107.21 -82.74 40.39
C ALA A 882 -107.28 -83.88 39.35
N ALA A 883 -108.47 -84.20 38.80
CA ALA A 883 -108.61 -85.27 37.84
C ALA A 883 -108.11 -84.94 36.42
N PHE A 884 -108.14 -83.67 36.01
CA PHE A 884 -107.89 -83.26 34.61
C PHE A 884 -106.96 -82.05 34.44
N ALA A 885 -106.45 -81.46 35.53
CA ALA A 885 -105.73 -80.17 35.53
C ALA A 885 -106.56 -78.97 35.00
N ARG A 886 -107.89 -79.06 34.97
CA ARG A 886 -108.79 -78.06 34.35
C ARG A 886 -109.47 -77.13 35.36
N GLY A 887 -109.58 -75.85 34.99
CA GLY A 887 -110.16 -74.81 35.82
C GLY A 887 -111.69 -74.67 35.74
N PRO A 888 -112.28 -73.77 36.55
CA PRO A 888 -113.73 -73.57 36.60
C PRO A 888 -114.33 -73.07 35.27
N GLY A 889 -115.00 -73.97 34.55
CA GLY A 889 -115.81 -73.64 33.37
C GLY A 889 -115.19 -74.01 32.01
N GLU A 890 -114.14 -74.82 31.97
CA GLU A 890 -113.41 -75.14 30.73
C GLU A 890 -113.98 -76.33 29.93
N ASP A 891 -114.93 -77.11 30.49
CA ASP A 891 -115.49 -78.33 29.87
C ASP A 891 -117.03 -78.37 29.82
N ASP A 892 -117.58 -78.87 28.70
CA ASP A 892 -119.00 -79.22 28.56
C ASP A 892 -119.44 -80.28 29.60
N GLY A 893 -118.58 -81.25 29.90
CA GLY A 893 -118.87 -82.39 30.79
C GLY A 893 -119.14 -81.99 32.25
N ARG A 894 -118.48 -80.94 32.75
CA ARG A 894 -118.65 -80.43 34.12
C ARG A 894 -120.10 -80.03 34.40
N SER A 895 -120.80 -79.50 33.41
CA SER A 895 -122.22 -79.10 33.56
C SER A 895 -123.14 -80.30 33.84
N SER A 896 -122.87 -81.46 33.22
CA SER A 896 -123.64 -82.68 33.41
C SER A 896 -123.48 -83.28 34.81
N TRP A 897 -122.26 -83.21 35.37
CA TRP A 897 -122.01 -83.66 36.75
C TRP A 897 -122.61 -82.72 37.80
N LEU A 898 -122.63 -81.40 37.54
CA LEU A 898 -123.32 -80.45 38.40
C LEU A 898 -124.84 -80.68 38.36
N GLU A 899 -125.43 -80.91 37.18
CA GLU A 899 -126.83 -81.30 37.03
C GLU A 899 -127.14 -82.65 37.74
N ALA A 900 -126.19 -83.59 37.77
CA ALA A 900 -126.36 -84.83 38.53
C ALA A 900 -126.44 -84.58 40.05
N LEU A 901 -125.56 -83.73 40.61
CA LEU A 901 -125.60 -83.33 42.02
C LEU A 901 -126.91 -82.58 42.35
N GLU A 902 -127.33 -81.64 41.50
CA GLU A 902 -128.60 -80.91 41.67
C GLU A 902 -129.85 -81.82 41.62
N ASN A 903 -129.79 -82.91 40.83
CA ASN A 903 -130.84 -83.93 40.78
C ASN A 903 -130.72 -85.01 41.89
N GLY A 904 -129.73 -84.90 42.79
CA GLY A 904 -129.62 -85.70 44.01
C GLY A 904 -128.65 -86.89 43.96
N ALA A 905 -127.73 -86.95 42.98
CA ALA A 905 -126.57 -87.83 43.07
C ALA A 905 -125.65 -87.39 44.22
N SER A 906 -124.98 -88.33 44.87
CA SER A 906 -124.00 -88.03 45.92
C SER A 906 -122.64 -87.63 45.36
N ARG A 907 -121.85 -86.94 46.19
CA ARG A 907 -120.43 -86.63 45.88
C ARG A 907 -119.58 -87.89 45.68
N ALA A 908 -119.96 -89.02 46.28
CA ALA A 908 -119.29 -90.30 46.13
C ALA A 908 -119.51 -90.90 44.73
N GLU A 909 -120.76 -90.92 44.25
CA GLU A 909 -121.12 -91.35 42.89
C GLU A 909 -120.44 -90.48 41.83
N VAL A 910 -120.37 -89.16 42.05
CA VAL A 910 -119.74 -88.23 41.10
C VAL A 910 -118.21 -88.32 41.13
N LEU A 911 -117.57 -88.45 42.30
CA LEU A 911 -116.13 -88.71 42.37
C LEU A 911 -115.77 -90.03 41.68
N LEU A 912 -116.52 -91.10 41.94
CA LEU A 912 -116.30 -92.41 41.31
C LEU A 912 -116.50 -92.34 39.78
N GLY A 913 -117.55 -91.64 39.34
CA GLY A 913 -117.84 -91.44 37.92
C GLY A 913 -116.78 -90.59 37.18
N ILE A 914 -116.01 -89.77 37.90
CA ILE A 914 -114.88 -89.01 37.37
C ILE A 914 -113.58 -89.83 37.45
N SER A 915 -113.30 -90.53 38.56
CA SER A 915 -112.07 -91.32 38.70
C SER A 915 -112.02 -92.48 37.70
N GLU A 916 -113.14 -93.18 37.50
CA GLU A 916 -113.26 -94.26 36.52
C GLU A 916 -113.72 -93.77 35.14
N SER A 917 -113.61 -92.46 34.88
CA SER A 917 -113.82 -91.92 33.53
C SER A 917 -112.69 -92.33 32.58
N VAL A 918 -113.02 -92.58 31.32
CA VAL A 918 -112.04 -92.98 30.28
C VAL A 918 -110.89 -91.98 30.14
N GLU A 919 -111.13 -90.71 30.46
CA GLU A 919 -110.11 -89.66 30.44
C GLU A 919 -109.19 -89.73 31.68
N HIS A 920 -109.73 -89.81 32.90
CA HIS A 920 -108.89 -89.87 34.11
C HIS A 920 -108.09 -91.18 34.21
N VAL A 921 -108.69 -92.31 33.81
CA VAL A 921 -108.01 -93.61 33.71
C VAL A 921 -106.82 -93.53 32.74
N ALA A 922 -106.93 -92.78 31.64
CA ALA A 922 -105.83 -92.59 30.70
C ALA A 922 -104.75 -91.62 31.22
N LEU A 923 -105.14 -90.54 31.89
CA LEU A 923 -104.21 -89.56 32.46
C LEU A 923 -103.39 -90.11 33.63
N THR A 924 -103.97 -90.99 34.45
CA THR A 924 -103.30 -91.58 35.62
C THR A 924 -102.56 -92.88 35.32
N ALA A 925 -102.68 -93.45 34.12
CA ALA A 925 -102.09 -94.75 33.79
C ALA A 925 -100.57 -94.81 34.05
N GLU A 926 -99.80 -93.84 33.52
CA GLU A 926 -98.34 -93.79 33.70
C GLU A 926 -97.95 -93.50 35.16
N ALA A 927 -98.67 -92.58 35.84
CA ALA A 927 -98.41 -92.25 37.24
C ALA A 927 -98.66 -93.47 38.17
N ILE A 928 -99.71 -94.24 37.91
CA ILE A 928 -100.04 -95.46 38.67
C ILE A 928 -99.07 -96.60 38.33
N GLU A 929 -98.65 -96.76 37.07
CA GLU A 929 -97.62 -97.73 36.70
C GLU A 929 -96.28 -97.42 37.40
N ILE A 930 -95.89 -96.15 37.47
CA ILE A 930 -94.70 -95.70 38.22
C ILE A 930 -94.84 -95.97 39.73
N LEU A 931 -95.98 -95.60 40.34
CA LEU A 931 -96.30 -95.90 41.74
C LEU A 931 -96.12 -97.40 42.06
N LEU A 932 -96.72 -98.28 41.24
CA LEU A 932 -96.69 -99.73 41.48
C LEU A 932 -95.31 -100.36 41.20
N LEU A 933 -94.50 -99.76 40.34
CA LEU A 933 -93.11 -100.16 40.06
C LEU A 933 -92.09 -99.59 41.07
N SER A 934 -92.41 -98.51 41.78
CA SER A 934 -91.47 -97.81 42.67
C SER A 934 -90.81 -98.69 43.74
N GLY A 935 -91.52 -99.73 44.20
CA GLY A 935 -91.03 -100.71 45.18
C GLY A 935 -90.32 -101.94 44.59
N VAL A 936 -90.13 -102.03 43.27
CA VAL A 936 -89.59 -103.21 42.56
C VAL A 936 -88.08 -103.07 42.31
N PRO A 937 -87.20 -103.85 42.99
CA PRO A 937 -85.76 -103.66 42.86
C PRO A 937 -85.24 -103.93 41.45
N GLY A 938 -84.56 -102.93 40.86
CA GLY A 938 -83.98 -102.97 39.52
C GLY A 938 -84.82 -102.34 38.41
N PHE A 939 -86.01 -101.81 38.71
CA PHE A 939 -86.84 -101.07 37.74
C PHE A 939 -86.70 -99.54 37.93
N ASN A 940 -85.65 -98.96 37.34
CA ASN A 940 -85.41 -97.51 37.38
C ASN A 940 -86.30 -96.74 36.37
N GLY A 941 -87.60 -96.62 36.66
CA GLY A 941 -88.49 -95.57 36.14
C GLY A 941 -88.53 -95.33 34.62
N GLY A 942 -88.23 -96.34 33.79
CA GLY A 942 -88.01 -96.17 32.36
C GLY A 942 -89.23 -96.47 31.51
N SER A 943 -89.94 -95.45 31.03
CA SER A 943 -91.10 -95.55 30.10
C SER A 943 -90.76 -96.04 28.67
N ALA A 944 -89.64 -96.76 28.50
CA ALA A 944 -89.16 -97.31 27.24
C ALA A 944 -89.85 -98.63 26.83
N ALA A 945 -90.75 -99.18 27.66
CA ALA A 945 -91.30 -100.53 27.50
C ALA A 945 -92.61 -100.62 26.67
N LEU A 946 -93.37 -99.54 26.50
CA LEU A 946 -94.61 -99.52 25.70
C LEU A 946 -94.55 -98.44 24.62
N GLY A 947 -94.17 -98.84 23.40
CA GLY A 947 -93.84 -97.92 22.32
C GLY A 947 -95.04 -97.30 21.58
N ASN A 948 -95.39 -96.05 21.91
CA ASN A 948 -95.96 -95.12 20.93
C ASN A 948 -95.66 -93.65 21.33
N PRO A 949 -94.97 -92.84 20.50
CA PRO A 949 -94.57 -91.48 20.89
C PRO A 949 -95.64 -90.43 20.56
N LEU A 950 -95.91 -89.49 21.48
CA LEU A 950 -96.36 -88.11 21.17
C LEU A 950 -96.50 -87.20 22.42
N LEU A 951 -96.07 -85.95 22.24
CA LEU A 951 -96.50 -84.71 22.94
C LEU A 951 -96.04 -84.38 24.38
N LEU A 952 -95.65 -83.10 24.52
CA LEU A 952 -95.73 -82.21 25.70
C LEU A 952 -94.86 -82.51 26.93
N ALA A 953 -93.61 -82.05 26.88
CA ALA A 953 -92.90 -81.61 28.08
C ALA A 953 -93.33 -80.16 28.44
N PRO A 954 -93.77 -79.87 29.68
CA PRO A 954 -94.04 -78.51 30.15
C PRO A 954 -92.74 -77.76 30.49
N ALA A 955 -92.77 -76.42 30.45
CA ALA A 955 -91.58 -75.59 30.65
C ALA A 955 -91.70 -74.66 31.88
N SER A 956 -91.13 -75.08 33.02
CA SER A 956 -90.69 -74.30 34.20
C SER A 956 -90.19 -75.31 35.27
N ASN A 957 -89.32 -75.02 36.25
CA ASN A 957 -88.93 -73.73 36.84
C ASN A 957 -87.62 -73.88 37.66
N ASP A 958 -86.64 -72.99 37.50
CA ASP A 958 -85.62 -72.61 38.51
C ASP A 958 -84.91 -71.35 37.97
N LEU A 959 -85.23 -70.13 38.44
CA LEU A 959 -84.74 -69.46 39.66
C LEU A 959 -83.21 -69.25 39.63
N LEU A 960 -82.66 -68.03 39.46
CA LEU A 960 -82.85 -66.74 40.15
C LEU A 960 -82.32 -66.68 41.60
N ASP A 961 -81.02 -66.44 41.73
CA ASP A 961 -80.43 -65.44 42.64
C ASP A 961 -78.95 -65.22 42.25
N GLY A 962 -78.35 -64.03 42.33
CA GLY A 962 -78.89 -62.68 42.59
C GLY A 962 -77.73 -61.66 42.62
N LEU A 963 -77.95 -60.39 42.24
CA LEU A 963 -76.92 -59.35 42.39
C LEU A 963 -77.48 -57.94 42.63
N PHE A 964 -77.34 -57.46 43.87
CA PHE A 964 -77.55 -56.09 44.35
C PHE A 964 -76.72 -55.88 45.64
N LEU A 965 -76.37 -54.66 46.09
CA LEU A 965 -76.64 -53.33 45.52
C LEU A 965 -75.30 -52.74 44.98
N ASP A 966 -74.69 -51.59 45.31
CA ASP A 966 -75.02 -50.42 46.13
C ASP A 966 -74.32 -49.16 45.54
N ASP A 967 -74.59 -47.97 46.06
CA ASP A 967 -74.49 -46.70 45.30
C ASP A 967 -73.62 -45.58 45.95
N ALA A 968 -73.24 -44.59 45.13
CA ALA A 968 -72.70 -43.25 45.47
C ALA A 968 -71.28 -43.19 46.12
N HIS A 969 -70.52 -42.08 46.10
CA HIS A 969 -70.91 -40.65 46.08
C HIS A 969 -69.82 -39.72 45.48
N GLU A 970 -70.26 -38.60 44.90
CA GLU A 970 -69.57 -37.30 44.75
C GLU A 970 -68.22 -37.12 44.02
N GLY A 971 -68.02 -35.90 43.49
CA GLY A 971 -66.78 -35.40 42.91
C GLY A 971 -66.67 -33.88 43.09
N VAL A 972 -65.45 -33.32 42.98
CA VAL A 972 -65.17 -31.89 43.21
C VAL A 972 -64.22 -31.36 42.13
N TYR A 973 -64.51 -30.15 41.63
CA TYR A 973 -63.67 -29.41 40.68
C TYR A 973 -62.42 -28.81 41.36
N GLY A 974 -61.31 -28.74 40.62
CA GLY A 974 -60.12 -27.93 40.96
C GLY A 974 -59.52 -27.35 39.68
N ASP A 975 -59.29 -26.04 39.65
CA ASP A 975 -58.99 -25.29 38.43
C ASP A 975 -57.50 -25.28 37.99
N VAL A 976 -57.35 -24.95 36.71
CA VAL A 976 -56.16 -24.76 35.87
C VAL A 976 -55.04 -23.87 36.48
N PRO A 977 -53.79 -23.99 36.01
CA PRO A 977 -53.38 -23.20 34.83
C PRO A 977 -52.69 -23.99 33.72
N LEU A 978 -52.86 -23.50 32.48
CA LEU A 978 -52.01 -23.82 31.33
C LEU A 978 -50.93 -22.74 31.21
N GLU A 979 -49.70 -23.13 30.86
CA GLU A 979 -48.71 -22.25 30.23
C GLU A 979 -48.23 -22.89 28.91
N ASP A 980 -47.47 -22.12 28.12
CA ASP A 980 -47.47 -22.16 26.66
C ASP A 980 -46.22 -22.82 26.03
N GLY A 981 -46.34 -23.26 24.78
CA GLY A 981 -45.29 -23.95 23.99
C GLY A 981 -45.22 -25.47 24.22
N ASP A 982 -45.12 -26.32 23.20
CA ASP A 982 -44.51 -26.08 21.88
C ASP A 982 -45.32 -26.64 20.68
N VAL A 983 -44.80 -26.41 19.46
CA VAL A 983 -45.50 -26.65 18.19
C VAL A 983 -45.58 -28.14 17.81
N LEU A 984 -46.78 -28.60 17.42
CA LEU A 984 -46.97 -29.84 16.65
C LEU A 984 -46.48 -29.63 15.21
N ASP A 985 -45.29 -30.12 14.89
CA ASP A 985 -44.83 -30.20 13.50
C ASP A 985 -45.58 -31.31 12.74
N ALA A 986 -45.75 -31.13 11.44
CA ALA A 986 -46.67 -31.90 10.60
C ALA A 986 -45.92 -32.66 9.49
N SER A 987 -45.12 -33.65 9.87
CA SER A 987 -44.41 -34.53 8.94
C SER A 987 -44.42 -36.00 9.37
N GLU A 988 -45.45 -36.74 8.99
CA GLU A 988 -45.29 -38.07 8.40
C GLU A 988 -46.58 -38.58 7.75
N THR A 989 -46.56 -38.68 6.43
CA THR A 989 -47.49 -39.51 5.64
C THR A 989 -46.73 -39.92 4.40
N GLU A 990 -45.77 -40.84 4.58
CA GLU A 990 -44.86 -41.23 3.52
C GLU A 990 -45.61 -41.98 2.41
N ILE A 991 -45.81 -41.29 1.28
CA ILE A 991 -46.28 -41.91 0.05
C ILE A 991 -45.11 -42.69 -0.54
N VAL A 992 -45.14 -44.01 -0.38
CA VAL A 992 -44.15 -44.93 -0.98
C VAL A 992 -44.04 -44.65 -2.48
N GLY A 993 -42.84 -44.30 -2.93
CA GLY A 993 -42.55 -44.05 -4.33
C GLY A 993 -42.69 -45.31 -5.18
N VAL A 994 -43.63 -45.31 -6.12
CA VAL A 994 -43.83 -46.41 -7.06
C VAL A 994 -42.85 -46.28 -8.22
N ASP A 995 -41.96 -47.25 -8.39
CA ASP A 995 -41.09 -47.36 -9.57
C ASP A 995 -41.90 -47.69 -10.83
N ALA A 996 -41.45 -47.20 -11.98
CA ALA A 996 -42.25 -47.11 -13.19
C ALA A 996 -41.72 -47.99 -14.33
N GLN A 997 -42.17 -49.24 -14.40
CA GLN A 997 -42.21 -49.99 -15.66
C GLN A 997 -43.30 -51.09 -15.71
N ASP A 998 -43.86 -51.23 -16.92
CA ASP A 998 -44.54 -52.38 -17.52
C ASP A 998 -45.88 -52.94 -16.96
N ALA A 999 -46.95 -52.47 -17.63
CA ALA A 999 -47.94 -53.28 -18.36
C ALA A 999 -49.25 -53.78 -17.70
N ASP A 1000 -50.36 -53.35 -18.34
CA ASP A 1000 -51.59 -54.08 -18.68
C ASP A 1000 -52.27 -55.02 -17.66
N GLY A 1001 -53.40 -54.55 -17.09
CA GLY A 1001 -54.40 -55.39 -16.41
C GLY A 1001 -55.66 -54.62 -16.05
N LEU A 1002 -56.78 -54.88 -16.74
CA LEU A 1002 -58.07 -54.16 -16.55
C LEU A 1002 -59.20 -55.13 -16.19
N ILE A 1003 -60.20 -54.62 -15.45
CA ILE A 1003 -61.56 -55.15 -15.21
C ILE A 1003 -61.78 -56.01 -13.95
N ALA A 1004 -62.83 -55.62 -13.21
CA ALA A 1004 -63.56 -56.32 -12.12
C ALA A 1004 -62.84 -56.42 -10.76
#